data_AF-A0A0P1KQB8-F1
#
_entry.id   AF-A0A0P1KQB8-F1
#
_cell.length_a   1.000
_cell.length_b   1.000
_cell.length_c   1.000
_cell.angle_alpha   90.00
_cell.angle_beta   90.00
_cell.angle_gamma   90.00
#
_symmetry.space_group_name_H-M   'P 1'
#
loop_
_entity.id
_entity.type
_entity.pdbx_description
1 polymer ?
#
loop_
_entity_poly.entity_id
_entity_poly.type
_entity_poly.pdbx_seq_one_letter_code
_entity_poly.pdbx_strand_id
1 'polypeptide(L)'
;MILRSSRPQSRFRPASAFLCAKQRGLHGDLKQRSSLEIINHVQRKITDEEYSSVKTFKNKLQRHYDCKYAGLIANMRGLGVMDEKLVKMVFLRKSGPTQHEAFKSTLESITKSKYSIAEKRKRIYCIIKLQKALYPDIARTNGILVPELVHQWFWQRLCKDETFQHYYFLIQNDVLLSSKVCNLFLRRLLKGSEMEVQLGTFQVFLHKPEHHEIFQSKFGKLYNFSQINQIITTNLTRKDSRHIKLYFAALLSRLEGKELQNSDLSERQRIALFIKFTNTLLNYLKLTCNYDMFLHSFKMVTDLVLAQKLDTRLLHRPFLVAIQYLRSLNQHSHVLKLISFAQELSLERSFKFKQSIIGELVSTMRAFNDPKIIVDYITAVYTSPKTLRLLNELGIWSLLRHNSVNVLNETQLEKDFESSKIQKSHLSKFLAHRVLPNTVILTELYRVILHYHSNGVPTAELRQLIIELYHRYKACMTNHKDYFVQPDCGIINVLIYNLRFQLKDPRLAFVLVQDFFQTQLHIKCDTSSPFGLVLYHNHALTRTEISSLLVLMDKHKVKLDFKVISAMVLQNLRSGQIEEAHSWFRKLISAGFPLTHKSLIKCAVENSWELPEGIDTSFMDEAPACDYDSGFEYEIDDAVSGGIMEEEEHEATDKFANALLGITETLADPKRNVGGQHR
;
A
#
# COMPACT_ATOMS: atom_id res chain seq x y z
N MET A 1 55.24 -19.35 -54.57
CA MET A 1 56.00 -19.45 -55.84
C MET A 1 55.05 -19.83 -56.96
N ILE A 2 54.92 -18.94 -57.95
CA ILE A 2 54.68 -19.12 -59.40
C ILE A 2 53.36 -19.75 -59.93
N LEU A 3 52.76 -18.97 -60.85
CA LEU A 3 51.55 -19.09 -61.69
C LEU A 3 51.55 -20.20 -62.77
N ARG A 4 50.34 -20.56 -63.28
CA ARG A 4 49.84 -20.43 -64.70
C ARG A 4 48.72 -21.47 -64.98
N SER A 5 47.47 -21.07 -65.18
CA SER A 5 46.75 -20.69 -66.43
C SER A 5 46.49 -21.82 -67.45
N SER A 6 45.23 -22.15 -67.74
CA SER A 6 44.63 -22.11 -69.09
C SER A 6 43.18 -22.68 -69.14
N ARG A 7 42.43 -22.19 -70.13
CA ARG A 7 40.96 -22.15 -70.34
C ARG A 7 40.30 -23.51 -70.62
N PRO A 8 38.95 -23.55 -70.68
CA PRO A 8 38.28 -24.28 -71.75
C PRO A 8 37.30 -23.43 -72.58
N GLN A 9 37.25 -23.80 -73.86
CA GLN A 9 36.46 -23.23 -74.94
C GLN A 9 34.97 -23.57 -74.83
N SER A 10 34.18 -22.67 -75.41
CA SER A 10 32.76 -22.74 -75.68
C SER A 10 32.40 -23.71 -76.80
N ARG A 11 31.27 -24.41 -76.64
CA ARG A 11 30.46 -24.94 -77.77
C ARG A 11 28.99 -24.57 -77.54
N PHE A 12 28.48 -23.71 -78.41
CA PHE A 12 27.05 -23.56 -78.77
C PHE A 12 26.65 -24.79 -79.63
N ARG A 13 25.41 -25.27 -79.82
CA ARG A 13 23.98 -24.85 -79.76
C ARG A 13 23.13 -26.17 -79.97
N PRO A 14 21.78 -26.23 -80.08
CA PRO A 14 20.73 -25.20 -79.98
C PRO A 14 19.50 -25.60 -79.09
N ALA A 15 18.56 -24.67 -78.98
CA ALA A 15 17.27 -24.81 -78.32
C ALA A 15 16.23 -25.55 -79.18
N SER A 16 15.32 -26.28 -78.54
CA SER A 16 13.94 -26.46 -79.01
C SER A 16 12.97 -26.40 -77.82
N ALA A 17 11.81 -25.82 -78.10
CA ALA A 17 10.88 -25.26 -77.13
C ALA A 17 9.96 -26.31 -76.48
N PHE A 18 9.72 -26.16 -75.18
CA PHE A 18 8.46 -26.57 -74.56
C PHE A 18 7.83 -25.36 -73.86
N LEU A 19 6.66 -24.98 -74.37
CA LEU A 19 5.75 -24.00 -73.81
C LEU A 19 5.32 -24.43 -72.41
N CYS A 20 5.77 -23.71 -71.39
CA CYS A 20 5.14 -23.70 -70.08
C CYS A 20 5.03 -22.24 -69.65
N ALA A 21 3.80 -21.77 -69.45
CA ALA A 21 3.47 -20.40 -69.10
C ALA A 21 4.06 -20.04 -67.72
N LYS A 22 5.30 -19.56 -67.72
CA LYS A 22 5.95 -19.01 -66.52
C LYS A 22 5.24 -17.71 -66.12
N GLN A 23 4.67 -17.73 -64.92
CA GLN A 23 4.37 -16.56 -64.11
C GLN A 23 5.54 -15.57 -64.21
N ARG A 24 5.31 -14.40 -64.82
CA ARG A 24 6.31 -13.34 -64.89
C ARG A 24 6.56 -12.77 -63.50
N GLY A 25 7.60 -13.25 -62.84
CA GLY A 25 8.21 -12.58 -61.69
C GLY A 25 8.68 -11.18 -62.09
N LEU A 26 8.43 -10.18 -61.23
CA LEU A 26 8.73 -8.77 -61.47
C LEU A 26 10.25 -8.49 -61.32
N HIS A 27 11.07 -9.02 -62.22
CA HIS A 27 12.53 -8.84 -62.27
C HIS A 27 13.00 -8.00 -63.48
N GLY A 28 12.24 -6.97 -63.85
CA GLY A 28 12.57 -6.04 -64.95
C GLY A 28 12.72 -4.60 -64.46
N ASP A 29 13.32 -3.77 -65.32
CA ASP A 29 13.71 -2.38 -65.06
C ASP A 29 12.55 -1.55 -64.50
N LEU A 30 12.63 -1.19 -63.21
CA LEU A 30 11.52 -0.57 -62.47
C LEU A 30 11.11 0.79 -63.07
N LYS A 31 12.00 1.46 -63.83
CA LYS A 31 11.79 2.77 -64.46
C LYS A 31 10.72 2.81 -65.55
N GLN A 32 10.40 1.67 -66.17
CA GLN A 32 9.44 1.60 -67.28
C GLN A 32 8.03 1.20 -66.86
N ARG A 33 7.80 0.96 -65.56
CA ARG A 33 6.51 0.44 -65.07
C ARG A 33 5.57 1.57 -64.67
N SER A 34 4.31 1.43 -65.06
CA SER A 34 3.26 2.39 -64.71
C SER A 34 2.98 2.36 -63.21
N SER A 35 2.62 3.51 -62.63
CA SER A 35 2.23 3.60 -61.20
C SER A 35 1.07 2.65 -60.85
N LEU A 36 0.24 2.27 -61.83
CA LEU A 36 -0.87 1.33 -61.70
C LEU A 36 -0.42 -0.13 -61.55
N GLU A 37 0.62 -0.55 -62.28
CA GLU A 37 1.22 -1.90 -62.12
C GLU A 37 1.87 -2.09 -60.76
N ILE A 38 2.50 -1.03 -60.25
CA ILE A 38 3.16 -1.04 -58.94
C ILE A 38 2.11 -1.14 -57.81
N ILE A 39 1.00 -0.39 -57.92
CA ILE A 39 -0.15 -0.45 -56.99
C ILE A 39 -0.77 -1.85 -57.01
N ASN A 40 -1.06 -2.40 -58.20
CA ASN A 40 -1.68 -3.72 -58.34
C ASN A 40 -0.78 -4.84 -57.81
N HIS A 41 0.54 -4.73 -57.95
CA HIS A 41 1.47 -5.70 -57.38
C HIS A 41 1.47 -5.67 -55.85
N VAL A 42 1.50 -4.48 -55.25
CA VAL A 42 1.46 -4.33 -53.78
C VAL A 42 0.11 -4.77 -53.22
N GLN A 43 -0.99 -4.48 -53.91
CA GLN A 43 -2.32 -4.95 -53.51
C GLN A 43 -2.44 -6.47 -53.55
N ARG A 44 -1.90 -7.13 -54.59
CA ARG A 44 -1.82 -8.61 -54.64
C ARG A 44 -0.98 -9.16 -53.48
N LYS A 45 0.22 -8.62 -53.26
CA LYS A 45 1.11 -9.05 -52.16
C LYS A 45 0.54 -8.81 -50.76
N ILE A 46 -0.27 -7.79 -50.56
CA ILE A 46 -1.01 -7.56 -49.30
C ILE A 46 -2.15 -8.59 -49.14
N THR A 47 -2.80 -8.96 -50.24
CA THR A 47 -3.88 -9.96 -50.27
C THR A 47 -3.34 -11.37 -50.03
N ASP A 48 -2.12 -11.66 -50.52
CA ASP A 48 -1.39 -12.92 -50.34
C ASP A 48 -0.65 -13.03 -48.98
N GLU A 49 -0.83 -12.06 -48.08
CA GLU A 49 -0.18 -11.97 -46.76
C GLU A 49 1.37 -11.92 -46.76
N GLU A 50 2.01 -11.62 -47.90
CA GLU A 50 3.48 -11.54 -48.03
C GLU A 50 4.04 -10.18 -47.60
N TYR A 51 3.82 -9.76 -46.36
CA TYR A 51 4.13 -8.40 -45.89
C TYR A 51 5.63 -8.02 -45.92
N SER A 52 6.53 -8.99 -45.76
CA SER A 52 7.98 -8.77 -45.82
C SER A 52 8.47 -8.45 -47.24
N SER A 53 7.79 -8.98 -48.26
CA SER A 53 8.07 -8.69 -49.67
C SER A 53 7.72 -7.23 -50.02
N VAL A 54 6.67 -6.67 -49.40
CA VAL A 54 6.26 -5.27 -49.59
C VAL A 54 7.33 -4.31 -49.06
N LYS A 55 7.98 -4.63 -47.93
CA LYS A 55 9.10 -3.84 -47.40
C LYS A 55 10.31 -3.86 -48.34
N THR A 56 10.71 -5.04 -48.82
CA THR A 56 11.87 -5.16 -49.73
C THR A 56 11.60 -4.46 -51.05
N PHE A 57 10.37 -4.52 -51.55
CA PHE A 57 9.93 -3.81 -52.74
C PHE A 57 9.90 -2.29 -52.55
N LYS A 58 9.37 -1.79 -51.42
CA LYS A 58 9.44 -0.37 -51.03
C LYS A 58 10.89 0.13 -50.99
N ASN A 59 11.79 -0.60 -50.35
CA ASN A 59 13.19 -0.21 -50.24
C ASN A 59 13.88 -0.19 -51.61
N LYS A 60 13.55 -1.13 -52.50
CA LYS A 60 14.02 -1.12 -53.90
C LYS A 60 13.50 0.11 -54.65
N LEU A 61 12.21 0.44 -54.54
CA LEU A 61 11.64 1.63 -55.16
C LEU A 61 12.27 2.93 -54.65
N GLN A 62 12.52 3.03 -53.34
CA GLN A 62 13.20 4.18 -52.74
C GLN A 62 14.62 4.36 -53.26
N ARG A 63 15.39 3.26 -53.38
CA ARG A 63 16.75 3.28 -53.94
C ARG A 63 16.77 3.58 -55.43
N HIS A 64 15.78 3.12 -56.20
CA HIS A 64 15.75 3.28 -57.66
C HIS A 64 15.23 4.63 -58.14
N TYR A 65 14.29 5.26 -57.43
CA TYR A 65 13.69 6.54 -57.85
C TYR A 65 14.26 7.77 -57.14
N ASP A 66 14.98 7.56 -56.05
CA ASP A 66 15.59 8.60 -55.20
C ASP A 66 14.80 9.93 -55.13
N CYS A 67 15.31 11.04 -55.67
CA CYS A 67 14.65 12.35 -55.64
C CYS A 67 13.26 12.40 -56.33
N LYS A 68 12.97 11.49 -57.27
CA LYS A 68 11.68 11.40 -57.99
C LYS A 68 10.62 10.56 -57.26
N TYR A 69 10.99 9.95 -56.13
CA TYR A 69 10.10 9.08 -55.35
C TYR A 69 8.86 9.80 -54.79
N ALA A 70 8.97 11.09 -54.46
CA ALA A 70 7.84 11.89 -53.99
C ALA A 70 6.78 12.11 -55.09
N GLY A 71 7.22 12.36 -56.33
CA GLY A 71 6.34 12.50 -57.49
C GLY A 71 5.64 11.19 -57.87
N LEU A 72 6.33 10.06 -57.74
CA LEU A 72 5.75 8.72 -57.92
C LEU A 72 4.60 8.47 -56.91
N ILE A 73 4.78 8.83 -55.64
CA ILE A 73 3.75 8.71 -54.61
C ILE A 73 2.55 9.62 -54.92
N ALA A 74 2.78 10.85 -55.39
CA ALA A 74 1.70 11.77 -55.78
C ALA A 74 0.87 11.19 -56.94
N ASN A 75 1.54 10.63 -57.95
CA ASN A 75 0.88 9.97 -59.08
C ASN A 75 0.09 8.72 -58.63
N MET A 76 0.62 7.94 -57.69
CA MET A 76 -0.08 6.78 -57.11
C MET A 76 -1.35 7.15 -56.34
N ARG A 77 -1.36 8.31 -55.66
CA ARG A 77 -2.53 8.84 -54.96
C ARG A 77 -3.64 9.26 -55.94
N GLY A 78 -3.27 9.86 -57.07
CA GLY A 78 -4.21 10.33 -58.08
C GLY A 78 -4.93 9.24 -58.89
N LEU A 79 -4.46 7.98 -58.81
CA LEU A 79 -5.00 6.88 -59.62
C LEU A 79 -6.25 6.21 -59.04
N GLY A 80 -6.60 6.43 -57.76
CA GLY A 80 -7.85 5.95 -57.15
C GLY A 80 -8.03 4.42 -56.99
N VAL A 81 -7.07 3.60 -57.41
CA VAL A 81 -7.13 2.12 -57.36
C VAL A 81 -6.96 1.56 -55.93
N MET A 82 -6.24 2.26 -55.08
CA MET A 82 -6.01 1.92 -53.67
C MET A 82 -6.34 3.15 -52.81
N ASP A 83 -6.91 2.96 -51.62
CA ASP A 83 -7.22 4.07 -50.70
C ASP A 83 -5.98 4.95 -50.53
N GLU A 84 -6.13 6.25 -50.81
CA GLU A 84 -5.06 7.25 -50.76
C GLU A 84 -4.31 7.20 -49.41
N LYS A 85 -5.03 6.86 -48.35
CA LYS A 85 -4.53 6.72 -46.98
C LYS A 85 -3.66 5.47 -46.81
N LEU A 86 -4.03 4.35 -47.44
CA LEU A 86 -3.24 3.12 -47.46
C LEU A 86 -1.93 3.32 -48.26
N VAL A 87 -2.00 4.05 -49.38
CA VAL A 87 -0.81 4.42 -50.18
C VAL A 87 0.15 5.31 -49.36
N LYS A 88 -0.38 6.29 -48.62
CA LYS A 88 0.41 7.12 -47.69
C LYS A 88 1.07 6.26 -46.60
N MET A 89 0.34 5.33 -45.99
CA MET A 89 0.87 4.44 -44.95
C MET A 89 2.00 3.54 -45.46
N VAL A 90 1.86 2.97 -46.67
CA VAL A 90 2.83 2.00 -47.23
C VAL A 90 4.10 2.67 -47.73
N PHE A 91 4.00 3.76 -48.51
CA PHE A 91 5.13 4.26 -49.30
C PHE A 91 5.92 5.41 -48.66
N LEU A 92 5.47 6.02 -47.55
CA LEU A 92 6.23 7.10 -46.89
C LEU A 92 7.64 6.67 -46.46
N ARG A 93 8.64 7.54 -46.71
CA ARG A 93 10.07 7.27 -46.47
C ARG A 93 10.41 7.10 -44.99
N LYS A 94 9.91 8.00 -44.14
CA LYS A 94 10.07 7.95 -42.68
C LYS A 94 8.72 7.75 -42.01
N SER A 95 8.74 7.09 -40.87
CA SER A 95 7.63 7.10 -39.93
C SER A 95 7.59 8.42 -39.17
N GLY A 96 6.47 9.12 -39.27
CA GLY A 96 6.25 10.39 -38.58
C GLY A 96 4.76 10.59 -38.33
N PRO A 97 4.35 11.76 -37.81
CA PRO A 97 2.96 12.05 -37.46
C PRO A 97 2.01 11.84 -38.65
N THR A 98 2.44 12.21 -39.86
CA THR A 98 1.67 12.06 -41.10
C THR A 98 1.47 10.59 -41.53
N GLN A 99 2.44 9.71 -41.24
CA GLN A 99 2.31 8.27 -41.51
C GLN A 99 1.37 7.61 -40.50
N HIS A 100 1.47 8.02 -39.24
CA HIS A 100 0.62 7.52 -38.17
C HIS A 100 -0.84 7.97 -38.33
N GLU A 101 -1.07 9.21 -38.79
CA GLU A 101 -2.40 9.72 -39.11
C GLU A 101 -3.03 8.98 -40.29
N ALA A 102 -2.24 8.62 -41.31
CA ALA A 102 -2.70 7.77 -42.40
C ALA A 102 -3.06 6.35 -41.93
N PHE A 103 -2.26 5.76 -41.03
CA PHE A 103 -2.56 4.48 -40.38
C PHE A 103 -3.88 4.54 -39.58
N LYS A 104 -4.06 5.55 -38.72
CA LYS A 104 -5.29 5.79 -37.96
C LYS A 104 -6.51 5.96 -38.86
N SER A 105 -6.39 6.80 -39.88
CA SER A 105 -7.48 7.09 -40.82
C SER A 105 -7.89 5.87 -41.65
N THR A 106 -6.94 4.98 -41.96
CA THR A 106 -7.23 3.72 -42.68
C THR A 106 -7.95 2.72 -41.78
N LEU A 107 -7.57 2.63 -40.49
CA LEU A 107 -8.28 1.79 -39.54
C LEU A 107 -9.70 2.30 -39.27
N GLU A 108 -9.89 3.62 -39.18
CA GLU A 108 -11.21 4.24 -39.02
C GLU A 108 -12.11 4.10 -40.25
N SER A 109 -11.56 4.14 -41.46
CA SER A 109 -12.34 3.91 -42.68
C SER A 109 -12.88 2.48 -42.74
N ILE A 110 -12.10 1.51 -42.25
CA ILE A 110 -12.51 0.09 -42.22
C ILE A 110 -13.56 -0.16 -41.15
N THR A 111 -13.46 0.45 -39.97
CA THR A 111 -14.49 0.28 -38.93
C THR A 111 -15.84 0.85 -39.38
N LYS A 112 -15.84 2.00 -40.07
CA LYS A 112 -17.04 2.70 -40.59
C LYS A 112 -17.62 2.12 -41.89
N SER A 113 -16.86 1.30 -42.61
CA SER A 113 -17.30 0.68 -43.87
C SER A 113 -18.50 -0.28 -43.72
N LYS A 114 -19.14 -0.68 -44.82
CA LYS A 114 -20.26 -1.64 -44.83
C LYS A 114 -19.84 -3.12 -44.83
N TYR A 115 -18.55 -3.44 -44.67
CA TYR A 115 -18.07 -4.83 -44.69
C TYR A 115 -18.65 -5.68 -43.55
N SER A 116 -18.67 -7.01 -43.74
CA SER A 116 -19.05 -7.95 -42.68
C SER A 116 -18.07 -7.89 -41.49
N ILE A 117 -18.51 -8.32 -40.30
CA ILE A 117 -17.68 -8.26 -39.08
C ILE A 117 -16.39 -9.08 -39.24
N ALA A 118 -16.47 -10.25 -39.87
CA ALA A 118 -15.33 -11.12 -40.12
C ALA A 118 -14.31 -10.50 -41.09
N GLU A 119 -14.77 -9.84 -42.15
CA GLU A 119 -13.91 -9.16 -43.12
C GLU A 119 -13.26 -7.90 -42.52
N LYS A 120 -14.00 -7.13 -41.71
CA LYS A 120 -13.43 -6.00 -40.97
C LYS A 120 -12.31 -6.46 -40.05
N ARG A 121 -12.53 -7.55 -39.29
CA ARG A 121 -11.52 -8.17 -38.43
C ARG A 121 -10.27 -8.56 -39.21
N LYS A 122 -10.42 -9.29 -40.31
CA LYS A 122 -9.29 -9.72 -41.16
C LYS A 122 -8.51 -8.52 -41.68
N ARG A 123 -9.18 -7.50 -42.22
CA ARG A 123 -8.54 -6.29 -42.76
C ARG A 123 -7.81 -5.48 -41.70
N ILE A 124 -8.39 -5.33 -40.50
CA ILE A 124 -7.73 -4.65 -39.38
C ILE A 124 -6.45 -5.39 -38.96
N TYR A 125 -6.50 -6.72 -38.83
CA TYR A 125 -5.32 -7.52 -38.52
C TYR A 125 -4.25 -7.45 -39.61
N CYS A 126 -4.64 -7.49 -40.89
CA CYS A 126 -3.72 -7.33 -42.02
C CYS A 126 -2.98 -5.99 -41.96
N ILE A 127 -3.67 -4.89 -41.64
CA ILE A 127 -3.05 -3.56 -41.56
C ILE A 127 -2.09 -3.44 -40.38
N ILE A 128 -2.42 -4.04 -39.23
CA ILE A 128 -1.52 -4.06 -38.06
C ILE A 128 -0.26 -4.89 -38.38
N LYS A 129 -0.41 -6.07 -39.01
CA LYS A 129 0.72 -6.89 -39.47
C LYS A 129 1.59 -6.14 -40.50
N LEU A 130 0.95 -5.44 -41.43
CA LEU A 130 1.61 -4.65 -42.47
C LEU A 130 2.41 -3.48 -41.87
N GLN A 131 1.86 -2.76 -40.89
CA GLN A 131 2.57 -1.68 -40.18
C GLN A 131 3.83 -2.20 -39.49
N LYS A 132 3.73 -3.37 -38.81
CA LYS A 132 4.87 -4.03 -38.18
C LYS A 132 5.95 -4.42 -39.19
N ALA A 133 5.55 -5.02 -40.32
CA ALA A 133 6.47 -5.45 -41.37
C ALA A 133 7.17 -4.27 -42.06
N LEU A 134 6.48 -3.15 -42.26
CA LEU A 134 7.03 -1.96 -42.92
C LEU A 134 7.99 -1.17 -42.03
N TYR A 135 7.72 -1.08 -40.74
CA TYR A 135 8.50 -0.28 -39.78
C TYR A 135 8.90 -1.09 -38.52
N PRO A 136 9.74 -2.12 -38.66
CA PRO A 136 10.10 -2.99 -37.55
C PRO A 136 10.90 -2.29 -36.46
N ASP A 137 11.69 -1.27 -36.80
CA ASP A 137 12.56 -0.59 -35.83
C ASP A 137 11.74 0.21 -34.80
N ILE A 138 10.61 0.78 -35.22
CA ILE A 138 9.66 1.48 -34.34
C ILE A 138 8.85 0.49 -33.53
N ALA A 139 8.37 -0.58 -34.17
CA ALA A 139 7.64 -1.63 -33.47
C ALA A 139 8.51 -2.27 -32.37
N ARG A 140 9.83 -2.39 -32.60
CA ARG A 140 10.81 -2.90 -31.62
C ARG A 140 11.12 -1.91 -30.50
N THR A 141 11.20 -0.61 -30.79
CA THR A 141 11.60 0.44 -29.82
C THR A 141 10.43 1.00 -29.03
N ASN A 142 9.36 1.44 -29.71
CA ASN A 142 8.25 2.19 -29.11
C ASN A 142 6.92 1.41 -29.07
N GLY A 143 6.81 0.32 -29.84
CA GLY A 143 5.54 -0.40 -30.03
C GLY A 143 4.60 0.31 -31.00
N ILE A 144 3.54 -0.38 -31.44
CA ILE A 144 2.54 0.15 -32.37
C ILE A 144 1.38 0.73 -31.56
N LEU A 145 1.12 2.04 -31.70
CA LEU A 145 -0.05 2.68 -31.12
C LEU A 145 -1.27 2.44 -32.03
N VAL A 146 -2.30 1.77 -31.51
CA VAL A 146 -3.57 1.55 -32.23
C VAL A 146 -4.64 2.49 -31.66
N PRO A 147 -5.51 3.10 -32.49
CA PRO A 147 -6.55 4.02 -32.01
C PRO A 147 -7.54 3.34 -31.07
N GLU A 148 -7.96 4.05 -30.01
CA GLU A 148 -8.88 3.52 -29.00
C GLU A 148 -10.23 3.09 -29.58
N LEU A 149 -10.73 3.78 -30.61
CA LEU A 149 -11.96 3.43 -31.34
C LEU A 149 -11.92 2.02 -31.92
N VAL A 150 -10.73 1.55 -32.34
CA VAL A 150 -10.55 0.19 -32.87
C VAL A 150 -10.65 -0.84 -31.75
N HIS A 151 -10.04 -0.55 -30.59
CA HIS A 151 -10.17 -1.41 -29.42
C HIS A 151 -11.61 -1.46 -28.90
N GLN A 152 -12.34 -0.33 -28.89
CA GLN A 152 -13.77 -0.27 -28.55
C GLN A 152 -14.61 -1.14 -29.48
N TRP A 153 -14.36 -1.06 -30.79
CA TRP A 153 -15.06 -1.87 -31.78
C TRP A 153 -14.85 -3.37 -31.53
N PHE A 154 -13.61 -3.78 -31.25
CA PHE A 154 -13.30 -5.16 -30.89
C PHE A 154 -14.00 -5.60 -29.60
N TRP A 155 -14.06 -4.76 -28.56
CA TRP A 155 -14.74 -5.07 -27.31
C TRP A 155 -16.25 -5.32 -27.48
N GLN A 156 -16.91 -4.53 -28.33
CA GLN A 156 -18.35 -4.64 -28.58
C GLN A 156 -18.73 -5.85 -29.47
N ARG A 157 -17.79 -6.38 -30.25
CA ARG A 157 -18.08 -7.36 -31.31
C ARG A 157 -17.37 -8.71 -31.15
N LEU A 158 -16.37 -8.82 -30.29
CA LEU A 158 -15.72 -10.10 -29.95
C LEU A 158 -16.53 -10.86 -28.89
N CYS A 159 -16.73 -12.15 -29.14
CA CYS A 159 -17.23 -13.07 -28.13
C CYS A 159 -16.17 -13.32 -27.04
N LYS A 160 -16.60 -13.78 -25.85
CA LYS A 160 -15.69 -14.03 -24.74
C LYS A 160 -14.60 -15.05 -25.13
N ASP A 161 -14.95 -16.09 -25.85
CA ASP A 161 -14.05 -17.19 -26.24
C ASP A 161 -12.95 -16.76 -27.22
N GLU A 162 -13.16 -15.68 -27.99
CA GLU A 162 -12.16 -15.15 -28.92
C GLU A 162 -11.19 -14.16 -28.26
N THR A 163 -11.40 -13.82 -26.98
CA THR A 163 -10.61 -12.81 -26.27
C THR A 163 -9.15 -13.22 -26.16
N PHE A 164 -8.87 -14.49 -25.87
CA PHE A 164 -7.52 -15.04 -25.78
C PHE A 164 -6.74 -14.85 -27.09
N GLN A 165 -7.32 -15.26 -28.22
CA GLN A 165 -6.67 -15.17 -29.54
C GLN A 165 -6.43 -13.72 -29.96
N HIS A 166 -7.42 -12.85 -29.73
CA HIS A 166 -7.28 -11.42 -30.01
C HIS A 166 -6.15 -10.80 -29.20
N TYR A 167 -6.09 -11.09 -27.91
CA TYR A 167 -5.09 -10.50 -27.02
C TYR A 167 -3.68 -11.03 -27.31
N TYR A 168 -3.56 -12.33 -27.61
CA TYR A 168 -2.31 -12.93 -28.07
C TYR A 168 -1.82 -12.31 -29.38
N PHE A 169 -2.73 -12.03 -30.33
CA PHE A 169 -2.39 -11.32 -31.57
C PHE A 169 -1.81 -9.92 -31.30
N LEU A 170 -2.38 -9.17 -30.37
CA LEU A 170 -1.87 -7.83 -30.00
C LEU A 170 -0.44 -7.91 -29.42
N ILE A 171 -0.19 -8.88 -28.55
CA ILE A 171 1.14 -9.13 -27.96
C ILE A 171 2.15 -9.53 -29.04
N GLN A 172 1.79 -10.44 -29.94
CA GLN A 172 2.67 -10.88 -31.02
C GLN A 172 3.06 -9.75 -31.98
N ASN A 173 2.17 -8.76 -32.17
CA ASN A 173 2.39 -7.65 -33.08
C ASN A 173 2.92 -6.37 -32.41
N ASP A 174 3.37 -6.48 -31.15
CA ASP A 174 3.98 -5.39 -30.38
C ASP A 174 3.07 -4.14 -30.29
N VAL A 175 1.76 -4.36 -30.16
CA VAL A 175 0.77 -3.29 -30.00
C VAL A 175 0.76 -2.78 -28.56
N LEU A 176 0.81 -1.46 -28.37
CA LEU A 176 0.72 -0.85 -27.05
C LEU A 176 -0.65 -1.14 -26.42
N LEU A 177 -0.65 -1.74 -25.24
CA LEU A 177 -1.86 -2.17 -24.55
C LEU A 177 -2.38 -1.12 -23.56
N SER A 178 -1.83 0.09 -23.55
CA SER A 178 -2.12 1.12 -22.55
C SER A 178 -3.52 1.76 -22.61
N SER A 179 -4.35 1.41 -23.61
CA SER A 179 -5.69 2.00 -23.78
C SER A 179 -6.69 1.54 -22.71
N LYS A 180 -7.73 2.35 -22.45
CA LYS A 180 -8.75 2.01 -21.43
C LYS A 180 -9.48 0.71 -21.75
N VAL A 181 -9.73 0.44 -23.03
CA VAL A 181 -10.42 -0.79 -23.46
C VAL A 181 -9.51 -2.01 -23.38
N CYS A 182 -8.22 -1.86 -23.66
CA CYS A 182 -7.25 -2.93 -23.41
C CYS A 182 -7.18 -3.29 -21.92
N ASN A 183 -7.38 -2.34 -20.99
CA ASN A 183 -7.54 -2.66 -19.56
C ASN A 183 -8.77 -3.50 -19.26
N LEU A 184 -9.88 -3.31 -19.98
CA LEU A 184 -11.09 -4.14 -19.82
C LEU A 184 -10.83 -5.57 -20.30
N PHE A 185 -10.13 -5.73 -21.42
CA PHE A 185 -9.68 -7.04 -21.90
C PHE A 185 -8.73 -7.72 -20.90
N LEU A 186 -7.74 -6.99 -20.38
CA LEU A 186 -6.84 -7.52 -19.35
C LEU A 186 -7.60 -7.94 -18.09
N ARG A 187 -8.55 -7.12 -17.59
CA ARG A 187 -9.42 -7.47 -16.45
C ARG A 187 -10.23 -8.75 -16.69
N ARG A 188 -10.73 -8.94 -17.91
CA ARG A 188 -11.46 -10.14 -18.29
C ARG A 188 -10.55 -11.36 -18.27
N LEU A 189 -9.36 -11.27 -18.87
CA LEU A 189 -8.36 -12.34 -18.89
C LEU A 189 -7.86 -12.71 -17.48
N LEU A 190 -7.62 -11.72 -16.62
CA LEU A 190 -7.20 -11.91 -15.23
C LEU A 190 -8.28 -12.56 -14.34
N LYS A 191 -9.54 -12.63 -14.80
CA LYS A 191 -10.64 -13.34 -14.14
C LYS A 191 -11.01 -14.66 -14.84
N GLY A 192 -10.36 -14.95 -15.97
CA GLY A 192 -10.66 -16.10 -16.80
C GLY A 192 -9.93 -17.37 -16.35
N SER A 193 -9.83 -18.32 -17.28
CA SER A 193 -9.11 -19.58 -17.13
C SER A 193 -7.61 -19.39 -16.81
N GLU A 194 -6.95 -20.43 -16.32
CA GLU A 194 -5.52 -20.37 -15.98
C GLU A 194 -4.66 -19.98 -17.20
N MET A 195 -4.97 -20.50 -18.40
CA MET A 195 -4.28 -20.10 -19.63
C MET A 195 -4.46 -18.61 -19.97
N GLU A 196 -5.67 -18.07 -19.79
CA GLU A 196 -5.93 -16.63 -20.03
C GLU A 196 -5.17 -15.75 -19.04
N VAL A 197 -5.05 -16.19 -17.80
CA VAL A 197 -4.29 -15.51 -16.76
C VAL A 197 -2.80 -15.57 -17.09
N GLN A 198 -2.28 -16.74 -17.49
CA GLN A 198 -0.89 -16.91 -17.91
C GLN A 198 -0.56 -16.02 -19.11
N LEU A 199 -1.49 -15.85 -20.05
CA LEU A 199 -1.33 -14.95 -21.19
C LEU A 199 -1.33 -13.47 -20.75
N GLY A 200 -2.30 -13.06 -19.92
CA GLY A 200 -2.40 -11.68 -19.42
C GLY A 200 -1.19 -11.26 -18.58
N THR A 201 -0.68 -12.18 -17.77
CA THR A 201 0.50 -12.00 -16.90
C THR A 201 1.84 -12.27 -17.60
N PHE A 202 1.83 -12.73 -18.85
CA PHE A 202 3.00 -13.20 -19.61
C PHE A 202 3.74 -14.39 -18.97
N GLN A 203 3.14 -15.11 -18.02
CA GLN A 203 3.71 -16.34 -17.44
C GLN A 203 4.04 -17.39 -18.51
N VAL A 204 3.29 -17.43 -19.62
CA VAL A 204 3.57 -18.29 -20.78
C VAL A 204 5.02 -18.17 -21.27
N PHE A 205 5.62 -16.97 -21.18
CA PHE A 205 7.00 -16.72 -21.59
C PHE A 205 8.03 -16.90 -20.47
N LEU A 206 7.58 -17.07 -19.23
CA LEU A 206 8.43 -17.24 -18.05
C LEU A 206 8.65 -18.72 -17.69
N HIS A 207 7.84 -19.64 -18.22
CA HIS A 207 8.05 -21.07 -18.01
C HIS A 207 9.33 -21.63 -18.68
N LYS A 208 9.90 -20.93 -19.67
CA LYS A 208 11.13 -21.33 -20.35
C LYS A 208 12.21 -20.25 -20.24
N PRO A 209 13.45 -20.57 -19.81
CA PRO A 209 14.54 -19.60 -19.64
C PRO A 209 14.85 -18.84 -20.94
N GLU A 210 14.79 -19.51 -22.09
CA GLU A 210 15.02 -18.93 -23.42
C GLU A 210 14.07 -17.79 -23.80
N HIS A 211 12.91 -17.68 -23.15
CA HIS A 211 11.89 -16.67 -23.44
C HIS A 211 11.86 -15.53 -22.40
N HIS A 212 12.75 -15.56 -21.40
CA HIS A 212 12.85 -14.50 -20.41
C HIS A 212 13.28 -13.16 -21.03
N GLU A 213 14.12 -13.20 -22.07
CA GLU A 213 14.49 -12.01 -22.85
C GLU A 213 13.26 -11.37 -23.54
N ILE A 214 12.31 -12.19 -23.99
CA ILE A 214 11.06 -11.72 -24.60
C ILE A 214 10.21 -11.01 -23.53
N PHE A 215 10.14 -11.57 -22.32
CA PHE A 215 9.46 -10.93 -21.20
C PHE A 215 10.10 -9.57 -20.88
N GLN A 216 11.41 -9.52 -20.64
CA GLN A 216 12.12 -8.29 -20.31
C GLN A 216 12.02 -7.24 -21.43
N SER A 217 12.10 -7.67 -22.70
CA SER A 217 12.01 -6.78 -23.86
C SER A 217 10.60 -6.28 -24.13
N LYS A 218 9.54 -7.07 -23.87
CA LYS A 218 8.17 -6.72 -24.27
C LYS A 218 7.27 -6.29 -23.13
N PHE A 219 7.37 -6.88 -21.95
CA PHE A 219 6.41 -6.67 -20.85
C PHE A 219 6.39 -5.20 -20.41
N GLY A 220 7.56 -4.63 -20.09
CA GLY A 220 7.72 -3.21 -19.75
C GLY A 220 7.51 -2.25 -20.93
N LYS A 221 7.36 -2.73 -22.18
CA LYS A 221 6.98 -1.92 -23.34
C LYS A 221 5.47 -1.84 -23.50
N LEU A 222 4.82 -3.00 -23.54
CA LEU A 222 3.40 -3.13 -23.90
C LEU A 222 2.45 -2.69 -22.78
N TYR A 223 2.81 -2.92 -21.51
CA TYR A 223 1.96 -2.63 -20.36
C TYR A 223 2.31 -1.35 -19.63
N ASN A 224 1.32 -0.50 -19.34
CA ASN A 224 1.51 0.69 -18.50
C ASN A 224 1.69 0.34 -17.00
N PHE A 225 2.10 1.33 -16.22
CA PHE A 225 2.31 1.17 -14.78
C PHE A 225 1.07 0.61 -14.05
N SER A 226 -0.14 1.10 -14.38
CA SER A 226 -1.37 0.65 -13.72
C SER A 226 -1.73 -0.80 -14.05
N GLN A 227 -1.46 -1.26 -15.27
CA GLN A 227 -1.65 -2.64 -15.69
C GLN A 227 -0.68 -3.59 -15.00
N ILE A 228 0.61 -3.24 -14.93
CA ILE A 228 1.60 -4.05 -14.21
C ILE A 228 1.21 -4.14 -12.72
N ASN A 229 0.78 -3.03 -12.12
CA ASN A 229 0.31 -3.04 -10.74
C ASN A 229 -0.94 -3.92 -10.55
N GLN A 230 -1.89 -3.87 -11.48
CA GLN A 230 -3.07 -4.73 -11.44
C GLN A 230 -2.70 -6.23 -11.57
N ILE A 231 -1.73 -6.56 -12.42
CA ILE A 231 -1.20 -7.92 -12.57
C ILE A 231 -0.58 -8.40 -11.26
N ILE A 232 0.28 -7.58 -10.63
CA ILE A 232 0.88 -7.90 -9.33
C ILE A 232 -0.21 -8.12 -8.28
N THR A 233 -1.16 -7.20 -8.16
CA THR A 233 -2.25 -7.31 -7.18
C THR A 233 -3.07 -8.58 -7.39
N THR A 234 -3.32 -8.98 -8.63
CA THR A 234 -4.08 -10.20 -8.95
C THR A 234 -3.28 -11.47 -8.64
N ASN A 235 -1.97 -11.47 -8.90
CA ASN A 235 -1.11 -12.60 -8.56
C ASN A 235 -0.96 -12.75 -7.05
N LEU A 236 -0.90 -11.63 -6.32
CA LEU A 236 -0.89 -11.58 -4.87
C LEU A 236 -2.17 -12.17 -4.26
N THR A 237 -3.36 -11.78 -4.75
CA THR A 237 -4.62 -12.33 -4.24
C THR A 237 -4.78 -13.82 -4.52
N ARG A 238 -4.18 -14.31 -5.63
CA ARG A 238 -4.13 -15.74 -5.98
C ARG A 238 -3.01 -16.51 -5.27
N LYS A 239 -2.19 -15.85 -4.45
CA LYS A 239 -1.02 -16.42 -3.75
C LYS A 239 0.04 -17.04 -4.69
N ASP A 240 0.12 -16.62 -5.95
CA ASP A 240 1.19 -17.06 -6.87
C ASP A 240 2.38 -16.10 -6.82
N SER A 241 3.43 -16.50 -6.09
CA SER A 241 4.64 -15.71 -5.85
C SER A 241 5.83 -16.06 -6.75
N ARG A 242 5.71 -17.08 -7.63
CA ARG A 242 6.86 -17.67 -8.37
C ARG A 242 7.66 -16.64 -9.17
N HIS A 243 6.99 -15.71 -9.84
CA HIS A 243 7.62 -14.71 -10.71
C HIS A 243 7.49 -13.27 -10.22
N ILE A 244 7.08 -13.07 -8.96
CA ILE A 244 6.72 -11.74 -8.45
C ILE A 244 7.90 -10.76 -8.45
N LYS A 245 9.13 -11.26 -8.22
CA LYS A 245 10.35 -10.47 -8.30
C LYS A 245 10.54 -9.84 -9.68
N LEU A 246 10.23 -10.57 -10.75
CA LEU A 246 10.34 -10.08 -12.13
C LEU A 246 9.30 -9.00 -12.42
N TYR A 247 8.08 -9.14 -11.88
CA TYR A 247 7.04 -8.11 -12.03
C TYR A 247 7.38 -6.83 -11.28
N PHE A 248 7.91 -6.91 -10.06
CA PHE A 248 8.36 -5.72 -9.31
C PHE A 248 9.57 -5.05 -9.99
N ALA A 249 10.52 -5.81 -10.51
CA ALA A 249 11.63 -5.26 -11.30
C ALA A 249 11.15 -4.56 -12.58
N ALA A 250 10.16 -5.13 -13.27
CA ALA A 250 9.54 -4.49 -14.43
C ALA A 250 8.76 -3.23 -14.06
N LEU A 251 8.10 -3.22 -12.89
CA LEU A 251 7.38 -2.05 -12.38
C LEU A 251 8.35 -0.91 -12.02
N LEU A 252 9.46 -1.23 -11.35
CA LEU A 252 10.53 -0.28 -11.01
C LEU A 252 11.19 0.31 -12.25
N SER A 253 11.63 -0.52 -13.19
CA SER A 253 12.28 -0.04 -14.42
C SER A 253 11.35 0.83 -15.28
N ARG A 254 10.04 0.56 -15.27
CA ARG A 254 9.06 1.41 -15.95
C ARG A 254 8.79 2.73 -15.23
N LEU A 255 8.76 2.72 -13.90
CA LEU A 255 8.65 3.93 -13.08
C LEU A 255 9.84 4.86 -13.37
N GLU A 256 11.07 4.36 -13.29
CA GLU A 256 12.31 5.10 -13.51
C GLU A 256 12.47 5.59 -14.95
N GLY A 257 12.31 4.69 -15.93
CA GLY A 257 12.68 4.97 -17.32
C GLY A 257 11.62 5.64 -18.18
N LYS A 258 10.34 5.65 -17.78
CA LYS A 258 9.25 6.18 -18.63
C LYS A 258 8.31 7.13 -17.91
N GLU A 259 7.81 6.75 -16.74
CA GLU A 259 6.78 7.55 -16.06
C GLU A 259 7.41 8.79 -15.40
N LEU A 260 8.53 8.65 -14.68
CA LEU A 260 9.18 9.77 -14.00
C LEU A 260 9.88 10.76 -14.95
N GLN A 261 10.32 10.30 -16.11
CA GLN A 261 10.95 11.13 -17.14
C GLN A 261 9.92 11.90 -18.00
N ASN A 262 8.62 11.61 -17.85
CA ASN A 262 7.59 12.25 -18.65
C ASN A 262 7.38 13.71 -18.18
N SER A 263 7.71 14.67 -19.05
CA SER A 263 7.55 16.11 -18.82
C SER A 263 6.09 16.53 -18.65
N ASP A 264 5.14 15.74 -19.17
CA ASP A 264 3.72 16.08 -19.21
C ASP A 264 2.99 15.73 -17.90
N LEU A 265 3.63 14.96 -17.01
CA LEU A 265 3.05 14.56 -15.74
C LEU A 265 3.28 15.64 -14.68
N SER A 266 2.19 16.08 -14.07
CA SER A 266 2.26 16.96 -12.90
C SER A 266 2.91 16.26 -11.70
N GLU A 267 3.52 17.03 -10.80
CA GLU A 267 4.13 16.53 -9.57
C GLU A 267 3.15 15.65 -8.75
N ARG A 268 1.89 16.07 -8.63
CA ARG A 268 0.83 15.30 -7.96
C ARG A 268 0.61 13.91 -8.57
N GLN A 269 0.69 13.79 -9.89
CA GLN A 269 0.55 12.51 -10.57
C GLN A 269 1.77 11.61 -10.35
N ARG A 270 2.98 12.17 -10.32
CA ARG A 270 4.20 11.43 -9.98
C ARG A 270 4.13 10.89 -8.55
N ILE A 271 3.72 11.72 -7.59
CA ILE A 271 3.50 11.32 -6.20
C ILE A 271 2.48 10.17 -6.10
N ALA A 272 1.37 10.25 -6.85
CA ALA A 272 0.36 9.20 -6.86
C ALA A 272 0.89 7.85 -7.38
N LEU A 273 1.86 7.86 -8.32
CA LEU A 273 2.52 6.64 -8.79
C LEU A 273 3.40 6.01 -7.70
N PHE A 274 4.15 6.83 -6.95
CA PHE A 274 4.93 6.35 -5.80
C PHE A 274 4.04 5.75 -4.71
N ILE A 275 2.94 6.43 -4.35
CA ILE A 275 1.97 5.92 -3.35
C ILE A 275 1.38 4.58 -3.81
N LYS A 276 1.02 4.47 -5.10
CA LYS A 276 0.52 3.20 -5.66
C LYS A 276 1.58 2.09 -5.61
N PHE A 277 2.84 2.42 -5.88
CA PHE A 277 3.93 1.45 -5.77
C PHE A 277 4.14 0.98 -4.32
N THR A 278 4.26 1.92 -3.38
CA THR A 278 4.52 1.60 -1.97
C THR A 278 3.37 0.82 -1.35
N ASN A 279 2.12 1.14 -1.68
CA ASN A 279 0.96 0.35 -1.24
C ASN A 279 0.99 -1.09 -1.78
N THR A 280 1.38 -1.29 -3.04
CA THR A 280 1.51 -2.64 -3.61
C THR A 280 2.66 -3.41 -2.97
N LEU A 281 3.76 -2.73 -2.66
CA LEU A 281 4.89 -3.32 -1.93
C LEU A 281 4.51 -3.72 -0.50
N LEU A 282 3.72 -2.89 0.20
CA LEU A 282 3.17 -3.22 1.51
C LEU A 282 2.22 -4.42 1.44
N ASN A 283 1.35 -4.48 0.43
CA ASN A 283 0.47 -5.63 0.23
C ASN A 283 1.26 -6.91 -0.04
N TYR A 284 2.40 -6.82 -0.75
CA TYR A 284 3.30 -7.95 -0.93
C TYR A 284 3.93 -8.41 0.39
N LEU A 285 4.41 -7.48 1.22
CA LEU A 285 4.94 -7.80 2.55
C LEU A 285 3.86 -8.50 3.40
N LYS A 286 2.62 -8.01 3.36
CA LYS A 286 1.49 -8.60 4.09
C LYS A 286 1.14 -10.02 3.65
N LEU A 287 1.27 -10.33 2.36
CA LEU A 287 0.82 -11.62 1.84
C LEU A 287 1.92 -12.68 1.77
N THR A 288 3.19 -12.28 1.68
CA THR A 288 4.31 -13.21 1.48
C THR A 288 5.31 -13.24 2.63
N CYS A 289 5.24 -12.28 3.55
CA CYS A 289 6.18 -12.10 4.66
C CYS A 289 7.67 -12.03 4.23
N ASN A 290 7.95 -11.73 2.95
CA ASN A 290 9.31 -11.68 2.44
C ASN A 290 9.94 -10.30 2.71
N TYR A 291 10.62 -10.20 3.84
CA TYR A 291 11.26 -8.97 4.33
C TYR A 291 12.39 -8.47 3.43
N ASP A 292 13.29 -9.36 2.96
CA ASP A 292 14.48 -8.95 2.21
C ASP A 292 14.13 -8.27 0.89
N MET A 293 13.15 -8.80 0.17
CA MET A 293 12.68 -8.20 -1.08
C MET A 293 11.98 -6.86 -0.81
N PHE A 294 11.21 -6.76 0.27
CA PHE A 294 10.61 -5.51 0.70
C PHE A 294 11.69 -4.45 0.97
N LEU A 295 12.69 -4.76 1.79
CA LEU A 295 13.77 -3.84 2.15
C LEU A 295 14.54 -3.36 0.90
N HIS A 296 14.95 -4.29 0.04
CA HIS A 296 15.66 -3.96 -1.19
C HIS A 296 14.83 -3.05 -2.12
N SER A 297 13.55 -3.40 -2.32
CA SER A 297 12.66 -2.61 -3.17
C SER A 297 12.37 -1.23 -2.57
N PHE A 298 12.21 -1.15 -1.25
CA PHE A 298 12.00 0.11 -0.53
C PHE A 298 13.22 1.02 -0.60
N LYS A 299 14.44 0.47 -0.53
CA LYS A 299 15.69 1.21 -0.76
C LYS A 299 15.72 1.87 -2.13
N MET A 300 15.48 1.08 -3.18
CA MET A 300 15.45 1.57 -4.56
C MET A 300 14.41 2.68 -4.75
N VAL A 301 13.23 2.56 -4.15
CA VAL A 301 12.22 3.62 -4.20
C VAL A 301 12.69 4.88 -3.48
N THR A 302 13.34 4.74 -2.33
CA THR A 302 13.88 5.89 -1.59
C THR A 302 14.93 6.63 -2.42
N ASP A 303 15.85 5.89 -3.05
CA ASP A 303 16.86 6.47 -3.95
C ASP A 303 16.21 7.21 -5.13
N LEU A 304 15.12 6.66 -5.70
CA LEU A 304 14.37 7.30 -6.78
C LEU A 304 13.65 8.59 -6.32
N VAL A 305 13.06 8.61 -5.13
CA VAL A 305 12.42 9.81 -4.55
C VAL A 305 13.45 10.92 -4.35
N LEU A 306 14.62 10.58 -3.83
CA LEU A 306 15.74 11.51 -3.66
C LEU A 306 16.26 12.03 -5.00
N ALA A 307 16.45 11.15 -5.99
CA ALA A 307 16.91 11.52 -7.32
C ALA A 307 15.93 12.48 -8.03
N GLN A 308 14.63 12.31 -7.81
CA GLN A 308 13.56 13.17 -8.35
C GLN A 308 13.33 14.45 -7.53
N LYS A 309 14.09 14.68 -6.45
CA LYS A 309 13.95 15.82 -5.52
C LYS A 309 12.53 15.95 -4.93
N LEU A 310 11.85 14.81 -4.74
CA LEU A 310 10.53 14.77 -4.11
C LEU A 310 10.67 14.75 -2.59
N ASP A 311 9.62 15.20 -1.89
CA ASP A 311 9.59 15.20 -0.43
C ASP A 311 9.66 13.76 0.12
N THR A 312 10.70 13.48 0.90
CA THR A 312 10.90 12.15 1.53
C THR A 312 9.82 11.79 2.55
N ARG A 313 9.03 12.77 3.02
CA ARG A 313 7.88 12.54 3.91
C ARG A 313 6.83 11.61 3.32
N LEU A 314 6.79 11.47 1.99
CA LEU A 314 5.93 10.51 1.30
C LEU A 314 6.18 9.06 1.74
N LEU A 315 7.38 8.76 2.22
CA LEU A 315 7.79 7.42 2.64
C LEU A 315 7.53 7.15 4.13
N HIS A 316 7.23 8.18 4.93
CA HIS A 316 7.03 8.04 6.38
C HIS A 316 5.88 7.10 6.72
N ARG A 317 4.70 7.32 6.12
CA ARG A 317 3.52 6.48 6.40
C ARG A 317 3.73 5.03 5.95
N PRO A 318 4.15 4.75 4.71
CA PRO A 318 4.43 3.37 4.30
C PRO A 318 5.44 2.66 5.21
N PHE A 319 6.48 3.38 5.63
CA PHE A 319 7.50 2.85 6.52
C PHE A 319 6.96 2.49 7.90
N LEU A 320 6.15 3.37 8.53
CA LEU A 320 5.51 3.10 9.82
C LEU A 320 4.55 1.91 9.75
N VAL A 321 3.74 1.82 8.68
CA VAL A 321 2.81 0.70 8.48
C VAL A 321 3.56 -0.63 8.35
N ALA A 322 4.73 -0.64 7.71
CA ALA A 322 5.57 -1.83 7.62
C ALA A 322 6.12 -2.25 9.00
N ILE A 323 6.53 -1.29 9.84
CA ILE A 323 6.98 -1.55 11.22
C ILE A 323 5.84 -2.18 12.04
N GLN A 324 4.68 -1.54 12.04
CA GLN A 324 3.51 -2.00 12.80
C GLN A 324 3.09 -3.41 12.39
N TYR A 325 3.09 -3.70 11.09
CA TYR A 325 2.78 -5.03 10.58
C TYR A 325 3.81 -6.08 11.00
N LEU A 326 5.11 -5.77 10.94
CA LEU A 326 6.15 -6.71 11.38
C LEU A 326 6.09 -6.94 12.90
N ARG A 327 5.69 -5.92 13.67
CA ARG A 327 5.50 -6.03 15.11
C ARG A 327 4.31 -6.94 15.46
N SER A 328 3.17 -6.80 14.79
CA SER A 328 2.00 -7.69 15.03
C SER A 328 2.28 -9.16 14.67
N LEU A 329 3.26 -9.42 13.81
CA LEU A 329 3.76 -10.77 13.54
C LEU A 329 4.85 -11.26 14.53
N ASN A 330 5.13 -10.51 15.60
CA ASN A 330 6.20 -10.77 16.56
C ASN A 330 7.62 -10.87 15.92
N GLN A 331 7.84 -10.21 14.78
CA GLN A 331 9.11 -10.21 14.05
C GLN A 331 10.02 -9.05 14.52
N HIS A 332 10.30 -8.98 15.83
CA HIS A 332 11.00 -7.85 16.46
C HIS A 332 12.40 -7.59 15.87
N SER A 333 13.13 -8.64 15.46
CA SER A 333 14.46 -8.49 14.83
C SER A 333 14.39 -7.75 13.49
N HIS A 334 13.35 -8.01 12.68
CA HIS A 334 13.12 -7.32 11.42
C HIS A 334 12.66 -5.87 11.63
N VAL A 335 11.89 -5.60 12.70
CA VAL A 335 11.53 -4.24 13.11
C VAL A 335 12.77 -3.42 13.46
N LEU A 336 13.66 -3.96 14.29
CA LEU A 336 14.89 -3.28 14.69
C LEU A 336 15.81 -3.00 13.48
N LYS A 337 15.96 -3.97 12.57
CA LYS A 337 16.70 -3.79 11.30
C LYS A 337 16.06 -2.70 10.42
N LEU A 338 14.73 -2.67 10.34
CA LEU A 338 14.03 -1.67 9.56
C LEU A 338 14.23 -0.27 10.16
N ILE A 339 14.14 -0.13 11.48
CA ILE A 339 14.39 1.13 12.18
C ILE A 339 15.84 1.60 12.01
N SER A 340 16.84 0.70 12.09
CA SER A 340 18.23 1.07 11.78
C SER A 340 18.37 1.53 10.33
N PHE A 341 17.61 0.94 9.41
CA PHE A 341 17.61 1.33 8.01
C PHE A 341 17.05 2.75 7.76
N ALA A 342 16.13 3.23 8.60
CA ALA A 342 15.66 4.63 8.53
C ALA A 342 16.79 5.65 8.66
N GLN A 343 17.81 5.32 9.46
CA GLN A 343 18.99 6.17 9.63
C GLN A 343 19.83 6.22 8.36
N GLU A 344 20.03 5.07 7.70
CA GLU A 344 20.82 4.98 6.45
C GLU A 344 20.15 5.77 5.31
N LEU A 345 18.83 5.67 5.21
CA LEU A 345 18.03 6.31 4.16
C LEU A 345 17.91 7.84 4.29
N SER A 346 18.39 8.43 5.39
CA SER A 346 18.32 9.88 5.63
C SER A 346 16.92 10.48 5.44
N LEU A 347 15.86 9.72 5.74
CA LEU A 347 14.49 10.21 5.68
C LEU A 347 14.37 11.52 6.48
N GLU A 348 13.80 12.56 5.87
CA GLU A 348 13.82 13.91 6.46
C GLU A 348 13.30 13.89 7.91
N ARG A 349 13.96 14.67 8.74
CA ARG A 349 13.80 14.71 10.20
C ARG A 349 12.52 15.42 10.62
N SER A 350 11.36 14.98 10.13
CA SER A 350 10.11 15.47 10.69
C SER A 350 10.03 15.02 12.15
N PHE A 351 9.84 15.98 13.06
CA PHE A 351 9.76 15.73 14.49
C PHE A 351 8.76 14.61 14.83
N LYS A 352 7.61 14.63 14.14
CA LYS A 352 6.50 13.69 14.29
C LYS A 352 6.90 12.26 13.92
N PHE A 353 7.54 12.07 12.78
CA PHE A 353 7.99 10.75 12.33
C PHE A 353 9.00 10.12 13.30
N LYS A 354 9.90 10.94 13.86
CA LYS A 354 10.84 10.45 14.86
C LYS A 354 10.17 10.07 16.17
N GLN A 355 9.19 10.85 16.62
CA GLN A 355 8.36 10.46 17.77
C GLN A 355 7.62 9.14 17.52
N SER A 356 7.07 8.93 16.31
CA SER A 356 6.46 7.65 15.94
C SER A 356 7.48 6.51 16.00
N ILE A 357 8.67 6.66 15.40
CA ILE A 357 9.71 5.63 15.43
C ILE A 357 10.14 5.32 16.86
N ILE A 358 10.32 6.34 17.70
CA ILE A 358 10.69 6.15 19.11
C ILE A 358 9.58 5.37 19.83
N GLY A 359 8.31 5.72 19.62
CA GLY A 359 7.17 4.98 20.17
C GLY A 359 7.16 3.52 19.73
N GLU A 360 7.28 3.26 18.42
CA GLU A 360 7.32 1.90 17.87
C GLU A 360 8.54 1.10 18.37
N LEU A 361 9.69 1.74 18.57
CA LEU A 361 10.86 1.08 19.15
C LEU A 361 10.60 0.72 20.61
N VAL A 362 10.06 1.63 21.42
CA VAL A 362 9.73 1.37 22.83
C VAL A 362 8.70 0.23 22.94
N SER A 363 7.65 0.24 22.11
CA SER A 363 6.69 -0.87 22.02
C SER A 363 7.34 -2.18 21.57
N THR A 364 8.31 -2.13 20.65
CA THR A 364 9.08 -3.34 20.26
C THR A 364 9.98 -3.83 21.39
N MET A 365 10.55 -2.90 22.18
CA MET A 365 11.43 -3.23 23.30
C MET A 365 10.69 -3.91 24.46
N ARG A 366 9.37 -3.69 24.58
CA ARG A 366 8.53 -4.42 25.53
C ARG A 366 8.67 -5.94 25.42
N ALA A 367 8.89 -6.47 24.21
CA ALA A 367 9.07 -7.90 24.02
C ALA A 367 10.29 -8.49 24.75
N PHE A 368 11.30 -7.67 25.05
CA PHE A 368 12.46 -8.09 25.85
C PHE A 368 12.19 -8.07 27.36
N ASN A 369 11.09 -7.46 27.80
CA ASN A 369 10.66 -7.35 29.19
C ASN A 369 11.77 -6.84 30.15
N ASP A 370 12.59 -5.87 29.71
CA ASP A 370 13.59 -5.24 30.57
C ASP A 370 13.36 -3.72 30.65
N PRO A 371 12.76 -3.23 31.74
CA PRO A 371 12.47 -1.81 31.91
C PRO A 371 13.74 -0.95 32.06
N LYS A 372 14.88 -1.51 32.51
CA LYS A 372 16.14 -0.75 32.66
C LYS A 372 16.67 -0.32 31.30
N ILE A 373 16.65 -1.23 30.32
CA ILE A 373 17.11 -0.93 28.95
C ILE A 373 16.23 0.15 28.32
N ILE A 374 14.90 0.11 28.53
CA ILE A 374 13.98 1.11 27.99
C ILE A 374 14.24 2.49 28.62
N VAL A 375 14.44 2.57 29.94
CA VAL A 375 14.77 3.85 30.60
C VAL A 375 16.12 4.39 30.15
N ASP A 376 17.13 3.53 29.99
CA ASP A 376 18.43 3.95 29.49
C ASP A 376 18.32 4.46 28.05
N TYR A 377 17.50 3.82 27.22
CA TYR A 377 17.20 4.28 25.88
C TYR A 377 16.47 5.64 25.87
N ILE A 378 15.40 5.79 26.67
CA ILE A 378 14.65 7.06 26.78
C ILE A 378 15.58 8.19 27.21
N THR A 379 16.45 7.98 28.21
CA THR A 379 17.38 9.03 28.66
C THR A 379 18.47 9.34 27.64
N ALA A 380 18.83 8.41 26.76
CA ALA A 380 19.77 8.66 25.67
C ALA A 380 19.12 9.41 24.49
N VAL A 381 17.85 9.11 24.18
CA VAL A 381 17.09 9.72 23.08
C VAL A 381 16.57 11.10 23.44
N TYR A 382 16.03 11.27 24.64
CA TYR A 382 15.48 12.53 25.12
C TYR A 382 16.53 13.33 25.88
N THR A 383 17.33 14.07 25.12
CA THR A 383 18.49 14.85 25.59
C THR A 383 18.15 16.10 26.42
N SER A 384 16.87 16.32 26.75
CA SER A 384 16.46 17.42 27.64
C SER A 384 16.97 17.17 29.07
N PRO A 385 17.57 18.17 29.75
CA PRO A 385 18.02 18.01 31.14
C PRO A 385 16.84 17.76 32.10
N LYS A 386 15.63 18.15 31.71
CA LYS A 386 14.41 17.92 32.49
C LYS A 386 13.91 16.47 32.41
N THR A 387 14.35 15.67 31.43
CA THR A 387 13.90 14.27 31.26
C THR A 387 14.24 13.42 32.49
N LEU A 388 15.48 13.54 32.98
CA LEU A 388 15.93 12.77 34.14
C LEU A 388 15.18 13.18 35.41
N ARG A 389 14.95 14.48 35.59
CA ARG A 389 14.14 15.03 36.69
C ARG A 389 12.71 14.50 36.64
N LEU A 390 12.07 14.52 35.47
CA LEU A 390 10.74 13.95 35.26
C LEU A 390 10.66 12.46 35.66
N LEU A 391 11.59 11.63 35.18
CA LEU A 391 11.59 10.19 35.52
C LEU A 391 11.84 9.92 37.00
N ASN A 392 12.61 10.78 37.68
CA ASN A 392 12.83 10.72 39.12
C ASN A 392 11.60 11.15 39.93
N GLU A 393 10.94 12.23 39.52
CA GLU A 393 9.70 12.71 40.18
C GLU A 393 8.53 11.73 40.01
N LEU A 394 8.47 11.01 38.88
CA LEU A 394 7.54 9.90 38.67
C LEU A 394 7.88 8.65 39.51
N GLY A 395 9.03 8.63 40.19
CA GLY A 395 9.49 7.49 40.99
C GLY A 395 10.00 6.30 40.15
N ILE A 396 10.11 6.46 38.83
CA ILE A 396 10.51 5.38 37.90
C ILE A 396 12.02 5.16 37.94
N TRP A 397 12.81 6.24 38.01
CA TRP A 397 14.27 6.15 38.01
C TRP A 397 14.79 5.40 39.23
N SER A 398 14.30 5.74 40.41
CA SER A 398 14.65 5.12 41.67
C SER A 398 14.11 3.70 41.80
N LEU A 399 12.91 3.42 41.28
CA LEU A 399 12.35 2.08 41.28
C LEU A 399 13.26 1.09 40.55
N LEU A 400 13.80 1.47 39.39
CA LEU A 400 14.60 0.56 38.57
C LEU A 400 16.05 0.40 39.04
N ARG A 401 16.62 1.42 39.69
CA ARG A 401 18.04 1.42 40.11
C ARG A 401 18.23 1.07 41.58
N HIS A 402 17.28 1.45 42.43
CA HIS A 402 17.35 1.34 43.89
C HIS A 402 16.19 0.55 44.49
N ASN A 403 15.31 -0.05 43.66
CA ASN A 403 14.13 -0.81 44.08
C ASN A 403 13.22 -0.05 45.07
N SER A 404 13.16 1.29 44.97
CA SER A 404 12.30 2.13 45.81
C SER A 404 11.70 3.28 45.00
N VAL A 405 10.47 3.69 45.31
CA VAL A 405 9.75 4.77 44.58
C VAL A 405 10.07 6.17 45.15
N ASN A 406 11.28 6.35 45.67
CA ASN A 406 11.71 7.58 46.34
C ASN A 406 12.24 8.60 45.34
N VAL A 407 12.00 9.89 45.59
CA VAL A 407 12.58 10.96 44.76
C VAL A 407 14.00 11.23 45.24
N LEU A 408 14.99 11.01 44.38
CA LEU A 408 16.40 11.29 44.70
C LEU A 408 16.70 12.79 44.66
N ASN A 409 17.65 13.24 45.48
CA ASN A 409 18.15 14.61 45.43
C ASN A 409 18.93 14.88 44.13
N GLU A 410 18.95 16.13 43.64
CA GLU A 410 19.60 16.49 42.36
C GLU A 410 21.07 16.02 42.29
N THR A 411 21.82 16.13 43.39
CA THR A 411 23.24 15.73 43.48
C THR A 411 23.46 14.21 43.46
N GLN A 412 22.51 13.42 43.94
CA GLN A 412 22.56 11.95 43.86
C GLN A 412 22.15 11.48 42.46
N LEU A 413 21.11 12.10 41.91
CA LEU A 413 20.59 11.84 40.57
C LEU A 413 21.65 12.06 39.48
N GLU A 414 22.42 13.15 39.58
CA GLU A 414 23.51 13.45 38.65
C GLU A 414 24.67 12.45 38.75
N LYS A 415 25.02 12.00 39.96
CA LYS A 415 26.05 10.97 40.16
C LYS A 415 25.65 9.62 39.55
N ASP A 416 24.40 9.20 39.77
CA ASP A 416 23.84 7.96 39.22
C ASP A 416 23.70 8.01 37.69
N PHE A 417 23.44 9.20 37.15
CA PHE A 417 23.35 9.40 35.71
C PHE A 417 24.73 9.35 35.04
N GLU A 418 25.74 9.99 35.61
CA GLU A 418 27.10 9.99 35.06
C GLU A 418 27.74 8.60 35.14
N SER A 419 27.48 7.81 36.19
CA SER A 419 27.93 6.40 36.25
C SER A 419 27.27 5.54 35.15
N SER A 420 26.00 5.81 34.82
CA SER A 420 25.26 5.13 33.76
C SER A 420 25.64 5.57 32.35
N LYS A 421 26.26 6.74 32.19
CA LYS A 421 26.63 7.34 30.89
C LYS A 421 27.76 6.61 30.18
N ILE A 422 28.62 5.94 30.96
CA ILE A 422 29.77 5.15 30.47
C ILE A 422 29.32 3.99 29.55
N GLN A 423 28.06 3.54 29.67
CA GLN A 423 27.47 2.46 28.85
C GLN A 423 26.69 2.96 27.61
N LYS A 424 26.50 4.28 27.42
CA LYS A 424 25.56 4.88 26.43
C LYS A 424 26.16 5.13 25.03
N SER A 425 27.41 4.75 24.78
CA SER A 425 28.20 5.18 23.60
C SER A 425 27.75 4.62 22.24
N HIS A 426 26.76 3.71 22.19
CA HIS A 426 26.37 3.02 20.96
C HIS A 426 25.01 3.43 20.36
N LEU A 427 24.30 4.40 20.95
CA LEU A 427 22.99 4.81 20.46
C LEU A 427 23.08 5.87 19.36
N SER A 428 22.30 5.65 18.30
CA SER A 428 22.29 6.51 17.12
C SER A 428 21.82 7.94 17.44
N LYS A 429 22.65 8.93 17.09
CA LYS A 429 22.32 10.36 17.14
C LYS A 429 21.11 10.75 16.28
N PHE A 430 20.65 9.87 15.39
CA PHE A 430 19.50 10.11 14.51
C PHE A 430 18.20 10.38 15.29
N LEU A 431 17.98 9.61 16.37
CA LEU A 431 16.77 9.67 17.19
C LEU A 431 16.88 10.65 18.37
N ALA A 432 18.07 11.19 18.66
CA ALA A 432 18.27 12.09 19.78
C ALA A 432 17.60 13.46 19.58
N HIS A 433 16.73 13.89 20.51
CA HIS A 433 16.03 15.18 20.49
C HIS A 433 16.05 15.87 21.84
N ARG A 434 16.05 17.21 21.84
CA ARG A 434 15.95 18.05 23.04
C ARG A 434 14.48 18.34 23.38
N VAL A 435 13.68 17.30 23.55
CA VAL A 435 12.27 17.40 23.97
C VAL A 435 12.06 16.49 25.19
N LEU A 436 10.97 16.68 25.93
CA LEU A 436 10.55 15.75 26.97
C LEU A 436 9.88 14.51 26.37
N PRO A 437 9.94 13.34 27.04
CA PRO A 437 9.14 12.18 26.68
C PRO A 437 7.65 12.54 26.64
N ASN A 438 6.94 12.05 25.63
CA ASN A 438 5.49 12.24 25.54
C ASN A 438 4.75 11.23 26.44
N THR A 439 3.46 11.49 26.69
CA THR A 439 2.63 10.65 27.56
C THR A 439 2.48 9.22 27.05
N VAL A 440 2.52 8.99 25.73
CA VAL A 440 2.47 7.65 25.12
C VAL A 440 3.68 6.81 25.51
N ILE A 441 4.89 7.36 25.42
CA ILE A 441 6.13 6.65 25.80
C ILE A 441 6.17 6.40 27.30
N LEU A 442 5.71 7.37 28.11
CA LEU A 442 5.57 7.16 29.54
C LEU A 442 4.56 6.03 29.84
N THR A 443 3.43 5.98 29.13
CA THR A 443 2.43 4.91 29.27
C THR A 443 3.04 3.54 28.98
N GLU A 444 3.79 3.38 27.88
CA GLU A 444 4.50 2.13 27.58
C GLU A 444 5.52 1.78 28.66
N LEU A 445 6.24 2.77 29.19
CA LEU A 445 7.17 2.54 30.28
C LEU A 445 6.47 2.00 31.54
N TYR A 446 5.33 2.60 31.94
CA TYR A 446 4.52 2.08 33.04
C TYR A 446 3.99 0.66 32.77
N ARG A 447 3.61 0.35 31.53
CA ARG A 447 3.19 -1.01 31.13
C ARG A 447 4.31 -2.02 31.35
N VAL A 448 5.51 -1.74 30.86
CA VAL A 448 6.65 -2.67 30.98
C VAL A 448 7.08 -2.83 32.44
N ILE A 449 7.14 -1.74 33.20
CA ILE A 449 7.50 -1.79 34.63
C ILE A 449 6.52 -2.67 35.40
N LEU A 450 5.22 -2.42 35.27
CA LEU A 450 4.22 -3.18 36.01
C LEU A 450 4.18 -4.64 35.54
N HIS A 451 4.34 -4.91 34.25
CA HIS A 451 4.44 -6.28 33.74
C HIS A 451 5.66 -7.01 34.31
N TYR A 452 6.83 -6.38 34.30
CA TYR A 452 8.05 -6.94 34.88
C TYR A 452 7.89 -7.27 36.37
N HIS A 453 7.36 -6.33 37.16
CA HIS A 453 7.14 -6.55 38.59
C HIS A 453 6.01 -7.54 38.88
N SER A 454 4.97 -7.61 38.04
CA SER A 454 3.86 -8.56 38.21
C SER A 454 4.30 -10.02 38.15
N ASN A 455 5.37 -10.31 37.39
CA ASN A 455 5.90 -11.67 37.24
C ASN A 455 6.90 -12.04 38.36
N GLY A 456 7.43 -11.07 39.10
CA GLY A 456 8.55 -11.28 40.02
C GLY A 456 8.30 -10.94 41.49
N VAL A 457 7.22 -10.22 41.80
CA VAL A 457 6.96 -9.63 43.13
C VAL A 457 5.64 -10.17 43.71
N PRO A 458 5.55 -10.42 45.04
CA PRO A 458 4.30 -10.80 45.69
C PRO A 458 3.17 -9.79 45.47
N THR A 459 1.93 -10.26 45.44
CA THR A 459 0.72 -9.43 45.16
C THR A 459 0.55 -8.26 46.12
N ALA A 460 0.91 -8.42 47.40
CA ALA A 460 0.83 -7.36 48.40
C ALA A 460 1.82 -6.21 48.14
N GLU A 461 3.05 -6.55 47.76
CA GLU A 461 4.10 -5.58 47.41
C GLU A 461 3.78 -4.90 46.07
N LEU A 462 3.26 -5.65 45.08
CA LEU A 462 2.77 -5.08 43.82
C LEU A 462 1.64 -4.07 44.03
N ARG A 463 0.70 -4.37 44.94
CA ARG A 463 -0.38 -3.45 45.32
C ARG A 463 0.18 -2.15 45.90
N GLN A 464 1.14 -2.23 46.83
CA GLN A 464 1.78 -1.05 47.41
C GLN A 464 2.53 -0.24 46.35
N LEU A 465 3.28 -0.91 45.47
CA LEU A 465 3.99 -0.29 44.36
C LEU A 465 3.06 0.52 43.45
N ILE A 466 1.90 -0.04 43.08
CA ILE A 466 0.91 0.67 42.24
C ILE A 466 0.37 1.92 42.93
N ILE A 467 0.09 1.84 44.24
CA ILE A 467 -0.39 2.98 45.03
C ILE A 467 0.68 4.08 45.12
N GLU A 468 1.93 3.71 45.38
CA GLU A 468 3.05 4.65 45.44
C GLU A 468 3.26 5.35 44.09
N LEU A 469 3.29 4.58 43.00
CA LEU A 469 3.40 5.09 41.64
C LEU A 469 2.24 6.04 41.27
N TYR A 470 1.01 5.71 41.69
CA TYR A 470 -0.15 6.57 41.52
C TYR A 470 0.02 7.91 42.25
N HIS A 471 0.40 7.89 43.53
CA HIS A 471 0.58 9.11 44.30
C HIS A 471 1.69 9.98 43.73
N ARG A 472 2.79 9.39 43.24
CA ARG A 472 3.86 10.13 42.54
C ARG A 472 3.38 10.74 41.24
N TYR A 473 2.65 9.98 40.42
CA TYR A 473 2.09 10.48 39.17
C TYR A 473 1.13 11.66 39.42
N LYS A 474 0.22 11.52 40.39
CA LYS A 474 -0.70 12.59 40.80
C LYS A 474 0.04 13.84 41.26
N ALA A 475 1.03 13.69 42.14
CA ALA A 475 1.84 14.80 42.64
C ALA A 475 2.63 15.51 41.53
N CYS A 476 3.21 14.76 40.59
CA CYS A 476 3.94 15.32 39.45
C CYS A 476 2.99 16.13 38.54
N MET A 477 1.80 15.60 38.27
CA MET A 477 0.76 16.28 37.49
C MET A 477 0.25 17.58 38.13
N THR A 478 0.12 17.63 39.47
CA THR A 478 -0.33 18.84 40.17
C THR A 478 0.77 19.90 40.28
N ASN A 479 2.00 19.48 40.54
CA ASN A 479 3.11 20.37 40.87
C ASN A 479 3.83 20.90 39.61
N HIS A 480 3.85 20.12 38.52
CA HIS A 480 4.65 20.42 37.32
C HIS A 480 3.82 20.34 36.04
N LYS A 481 2.95 21.33 35.84
CA LYS A 481 2.12 21.46 34.62
C LYS A 481 2.94 21.52 33.33
N ASP A 482 4.18 22.02 33.41
CA ASP A 482 5.07 22.21 32.26
C ASP A 482 5.61 20.89 31.68
N TYR A 483 5.55 19.79 32.42
CA TYR A 483 6.03 18.49 31.94
C TYR A 483 5.05 17.80 30.99
N PHE A 484 3.75 18.12 31.09
CA PHE A 484 2.69 17.46 30.34
C PHE A 484 1.99 18.45 29.41
N VAL A 485 2.52 18.60 28.19
CA VAL A 485 1.96 19.52 27.18
C VAL A 485 0.53 19.10 26.77
N GLN A 486 0.25 17.78 26.76
CA GLN A 486 -1.07 17.20 26.51
C GLN A 486 -1.21 15.90 27.34
N PRO A 487 -1.72 15.97 28.57
CA PRO A 487 -1.92 14.77 29.39
C PRO A 487 -3.06 13.91 28.82
N ASP A 488 -2.86 12.60 28.85
CA ASP A 488 -3.84 11.59 28.44
C ASP A 488 -4.24 10.70 29.62
N CYS A 489 -5.24 9.83 29.39
CA CYS A 489 -5.71 8.87 30.38
C CYS A 489 -4.90 7.53 30.33
N GLY A 490 -3.78 7.48 29.59
CA GLY A 490 -3.03 6.24 29.32
C GLY A 490 -2.36 5.65 30.56
N ILE A 491 -1.56 6.44 31.27
CA ILE A 491 -0.85 5.99 32.49
C ILE A 491 -1.85 5.51 33.56
N ILE A 492 -2.93 6.26 33.78
CA ILE A 492 -3.96 5.90 34.76
C ILE A 492 -4.71 4.63 34.34
N ASN A 493 -5.00 4.44 33.04
CA ASN A 493 -5.62 3.21 32.53
C ASN A 493 -4.73 1.99 32.78
N VAL A 494 -3.41 2.12 32.63
CA VAL A 494 -2.46 1.04 32.91
C VAL A 494 -2.47 0.66 34.39
N LEU A 495 -2.48 1.65 35.30
CA LEU A 495 -2.58 1.38 36.74
C LEU A 495 -3.89 0.67 37.10
N ILE A 496 -5.03 1.17 36.59
CA ILE A 496 -6.35 0.58 36.80
C ILE A 496 -6.43 -0.84 36.26
N TYR A 497 -5.87 -1.08 35.07
CA TYR A 497 -5.86 -2.39 34.44
C TYR A 497 -5.17 -3.43 35.33
N ASN A 498 -3.97 -3.12 35.84
CA ASN A 498 -3.23 -4.03 36.71
C ASN A 498 -3.97 -4.27 38.05
N LEU A 499 -4.62 -3.24 38.61
CA LEU A 499 -5.46 -3.41 39.81
C LEU A 499 -6.66 -4.33 39.57
N ARG A 500 -7.35 -4.14 38.44
CA ARG A 500 -8.62 -4.83 38.13
C ARG A 500 -8.41 -6.26 37.69
N PHE A 501 -7.47 -6.49 36.77
CA PHE A 501 -7.33 -7.78 36.10
C PHE A 501 -6.23 -8.64 36.70
N GLN A 502 -5.08 -8.06 37.09
CA GLN A 502 -4.00 -8.85 37.70
C GLN A 502 -4.21 -9.06 39.20
N LEU A 503 -4.46 -7.98 39.94
CA LEU A 503 -4.63 -8.03 41.41
C LEU A 503 -6.06 -8.35 41.85
N LYS A 504 -7.04 -8.34 40.93
CA LYS A 504 -8.46 -8.58 41.21
C LYS A 504 -9.02 -7.71 42.35
N ASP A 505 -8.56 -6.45 42.47
CA ASP A 505 -9.04 -5.47 43.46
C ASP A 505 -9.89 -4.36 42.79
N PRO A 506 -11.18 -4.62 42.54
CA PRO A 506 -12.07 -3.67 41.86
C PRO A 506 -12.39 -2.41 42.69
N ARG A 507 -12.33 -2.48 44.03
CA ARG A 507 -12.65 -1.35 44.91
C ARG A 507 -11.52 -0.34 44.93
N LEU A 508 -10.27 -0.81 45.00
CA LEU A 508 -9.11 0.09 44.94
C LEU A 508 -9.06 0.83 43.59
N ALA A 509 -9.36 0.14 42.49
CA ALA A 509 -9.44 0.77 41.17
C ALA A 509 -10.50 1.88 41.11
N PHE A 510 -11.67 1.67 41.72
CA PHE A 510 -12.71 2.70 41.87
C PHE A 510 -12.20 3.90 42.68
N VAL A 511 -11.58 3.67 43.84
CA VAL A 511 -11.04 4.74 44.69
C VAL A 511 -10.00 5.58 43.96
N LEU A 512 -9.08 4.95 43.21
CA LEU A 512 -8.06 5.69 42.45
C LEU A 512 -8.67 6.56 41.33
N VAL A 513 -9.68 6.06 40.61
CA VAL A 513 -10.39 6.85 39.59
C VAL A 513 -11.11 8.02 40.24
N GLN A 514 -11.84 7.76 41.32
CA GLN A 514 -12.56 8.81 42.04
C GLN A 514 -11.59 9.90 42.52
N ASP A 515 -10.51 9.53 43.20
CA ASP A 515 -9.50 10.47 43.71
C ASP A 515 -8.83 11.27 42.58
N PHE A 516 -8.56 10.62 41.44
CA PHE A 516 -7.91 11.27 40.30
C PHE A 516 -8.78 12.36 39.67
N PHE A 517 -10.05 12.05 39.36
CA PHE A 517 -10.96 13.00 38.72
C PHE A 517 -11.51 14.04 39.69
N GLN A 518 -11.55 13.77 41.00
CA GLN A 518 -11.90 14.79 42.01
C GLN A 518 -10.85 15.91 42.09
N THR A 519 -9.60 15.64 41.69
CA THR A 519 -8.48 16.61 41.71
C THR A 519 -8.59 17.69 40.61
N GLN A 520 -9.65 17.66 39.78
CA GLN A 520 -9.95 18.67 38.74
C GLN A 520 -8.83 18.90 37.71
N LEU A 521 -8.07 17.86 37.36
CA LEU A 521 -7.10 17.94 36.27
C LEU A 521 -7.83 17.95 34.92
N HIS A 522 -7.52 18.93 34.06
CA HIS A 522 -8.06 18.97 32.68
C HIS A 522 -7.34 17.94 31.81
N ILE A 523 -7.93 16.75 31.64
CA ILE A 523 -7.37 15.66 30.86
C ILE A 523 -8.36 15.28 29.75
N LYS A 524 -7.86 15.02 28.54
CA LYS A 524 -8.68 14.53 27.44
C LYS A 524 -8.78 13.01 27.51
N CYS A 525 -10.00 12.47 27.67
CA CYS A 525 -10.26 11.03 27.52
C CYS A 525 -11.04 10.80 26.21
N ASP A 526 -10.34 10.82 25.07
CA ASP A 526 -10.95 10.75 23.73
C ASP A 526 -11.19 9.31 23.22
N THR A 527 -10.42 8.31 23.67
CA THR A 527 -10.43 6.93 23.12
C THR A 527 -10.68 5.84 24.15
N SER A 528 -9.99 5.84 25.29
CA SER A 528 -10.12 4.81 26.33
C SER A 528 -10.43 5.46 27.68
N SER A 529 -11.67 5.33 28.15
CA SER A 529 -12.07 5.91 29.43
C SER A 529 -11.65 5.00 30.60
N PRO A 530 -11.00 5.54 31.66
CA PRO A 530 -10.72 4.77 32.88
C PRO A 530 -12.01 4.29 33.55
N PHE A 531 -13.12 5.00 33.33
CA PHE A 531 -14.45 4.65 33.80
C PHE A 531 -14.96 3.34 33.20
N GLY A 532 -14.78 3.14 31.90
CA GLY A 532 -15.11 1.88 31.23
C GLY A 532 -14.36 0.70 31.85
N LEU A 533 -13.06 0.84 32.11
CA LEU A 533 -12.24 -0.20 32.74
C LEU A 533 -12.69 -0.54 34.17
N VAL A 534 -13.14 0.46 34.95
CA VAL A 534 -13.62 0.24 36.32
C VAL A 534 -15.02 -0.35 36.36
N LEU A 535 -15.92 0.02 35.45
CA LEU A 535 -17.32 -0.41 35.46
C LEU A 535 -17.54 -1.78 34.79
N TYR A 536 -16.80 -2.07 33.74
CA TYR A 536 -17.02 -3.25 32.90
C TYR A 536 -16.84 -4.58 33.65
N HIS A 537 -17.84 -5.45 33.67
CA HIS A 537 -17.84 -6.70 34.46
C HIS A 537 -17.45 -6.53 35.95
N ASN A 538 -17.68 -5.37 36.55
CA ASN A 538 -17.46 -5.18 37.98
C ASN A 538 -18.71 -5.56 38.78
N HIS A 539 -18.60 -6.54 39.69
CA HIS A 539 -19.72 -6.98 40.54
C HIS A 539 -19.59 -6.50 41.98
N ALA A 540 -18.45 -5.91 42.34
CA ALA A 540 -18.16 -5.50 43.71
C ALA A 540 -18.64 -4.07 44.02
N LEU A 541 -18.99 -3.28 43.00
CA LEU A 541 -19.41 -1.89 43.14
C LEU A 541 -20.93 -1.79 43.40
N THR A 542 -21.26 -0.91 44.34
CA THR A 542 -22.63 -0.54 44.69
C THR A 542 -23.24 0.41 43.67
N ARG A 543 -24.58 0.49 43.62
CA ARG A 543 -25.30 1.44 42.74
C ARG A 543 -24.87 2.89 43.00
N THR A 544 -24.66 3.25 44.27
CA THR A 544 -24.22 4.58 44.69
C THR A 544 -22.83 4.94 44.19
N GLU A 545 -21.88 4.00 44.21
CA GLU A 545 -20.53 4.20 43.70
C GLU A 545 -20.56 4.43 42.18
N ILE A 546 -21.41 3.70 41.46
CA ILE A 546 -21.54 3.84 40.00
C ILE A 546 -22.22 5.15 39.63
N SER A 547 -23.27 5.54 40.34
CA SER A 547 -23.86 6.87 40.20
C SER A 547 -22.83 7.97 40.43
N SER A 548 -21.94 7.81 41.43
CA SER A 548 -20.87 8.78 41.69
C SER A 548 -19.86 8.87 40.53
N LEU A 549 -19.50 7.74 39.90
CA LEU A 549 -18.65 7.72 38.71
C LEU A 549 -19.33 8.39 37.52
N LEU A 550 -20.60 8.12 37.27
CA LEU A 550 -21.35 8.74 36.17
C LEU A 550 -21.45 10.27 36.34
N VAL A 551 -21.65 10.75 37.57
CA VAL A 551 -21.62 12.20 37.87
C VAL A 551 -20.23 12.80 37.61
N LEU A 552 -19.16 12.07 37.96
CA LEU A 552 -17.79 12.51 37.66
C LEU A 552 -17.51 12.53 36.15
N MET A 553 -17.99 11.53 35.41
CA MET A 553 -17.88 11.50 33.94
C MET A 553 -18.57 12.70 33.30
N ASP A 554 -19.80 13.01 33.72
CA ASP A 554 -20.56 14.15 33.21
C ASP A 554 -19.87 15.48 33.52
N LYS A 555 -19.39 15.65 34.77
CA LYS A 555 -18.64 16.84 35.19
C LYS A 555 -17.39 17.08 34.32
N HIS A 556 -16.71 16.02 33.91
CA HIS A 556 -15.51 16.08 33.06
C HIS A 556 -15.81 15.97 31.56
N LYS A 557 -17.08 15.95 31.15
CA LYS A 557 -17.53 15.82 29.76
C LYS A 557 -16.96 14.58 29.05
N VAL A 558 -16.76 13.50 29.77
CA VAL A 558 -16.29 12.22 29.21
C VAL A 558 -17.45 11.54 28.51
N LYS A 559 -17.25 11.16 27.24
CA LYS A 559 -18.28 10.46 26.46
C LYS A 559 -18.51 9.06 27.01
N LEU A 560 -19.75 8.60 26.97
CA LEU A 560 -20.09 7.21 27.25
C LEU A 560 -19.54 6.32 26.15
N ASP A 561 -18.67 5.39 26.52
CA ASP A 561 -18.16 4.35 25.62
C ASP A 561 -19.02 3.08 25.68
N PHE A 562 -18.76 2.16 24.75
CA PHE A 562 -19.45 0.88 24.69
C PHE A 562 -19.35 0.10 26.02
N LYS A 563 -18.21 0.15 26.70
CA LYS A 563 -17.95 -0.61 27.94
C LYS A 563 -18.83 -0.09 29.08
N VAL A 564 -18.95 1.24 29.23
CA VAL A 564 -19.81 1.85 30.26
C VAL A 564 -21.27 1.50 30.01
N ILE A 565 -21.76 1.62 28.78
CA ILE A 565 -23.17 1.31 28.46
C ILE A 565 -23.45 -0.18 28.68
N SER A 566 -22.54 -1.05 28.25
CA SER A 566 -22.63 -2.51 28.45
C SER A 566 -22.66 -2.88 29.93
N ALA A 567 -21.82 -2.24 30.75
CA ALA A 567 -21.81 -2.43 32.19
C ALA A 567 -23.15 -2.06 32.83
N MET A 568 -23.77 -0.96 32.40
CA MET A 568 -25.08 -0.53 32.88
C MET A 568 -26.20 -1.51 32.50
N VAL A 569 -26.19 -2.07 31.30
CA VAL A 569 -27.16 -3.11 30.89
C VAL A 569 -27.04 -4.33 31.81
N LEU A 570 -25.84 -4.90 31.92
CA LEU A 570 -25.60 -6.12 32.69
C LEU A 570 -25.89 -5.94 34.19
N GLN A 571 -25.59 -4.76 34.75
CA GLN A 571 -25.85 -4.50 36.16
C GLN A 571 -27.35 -4.35 36.47
N ASN A 572 -28.09 -3.63 35.62
CA ASN A 572 -29.53 -3.48 35.81
C ASN A 572 -30.26 -4.81 35.66
N LEU A 573 -29.84 -5.66 34.71
CA LEU A 573 -30.33 -7.04 34.60
C LEU A 573 -30.12 -7.83 35.89
N ARG A 574 -28.90 -7.80 36.44
CA ARG A 574 -28.60 -8.49 37.72
C ARG A 574 -29.42 -7.98 38.89
N SER A 575 -29.74 -6.69 38.88
CA SER A 575 -30.55 -6.07 39.94
C SER A 575 -32.06 -6.27 39.75
N GLY A 576 -32.47 -7.06 38.75
CA GLY A 576 -33.88 -7.31 38.41
C GLY A 576 -34.57 -6.13 37.71
N GLN A 577 -33.83 -5.09 37.31
CA GLN A 577 -34.35 -3.87 36.68
C GLN A 577 -34.36 -4.02 35.16
N ILE A 578 -35.21 -4.92 34.65
CA ILE A 578 -35.25 -5.31 33.23
C ILE A 578 -35.54 -4.09 32.33
N GLU A 579 -36.50 -3.24 32.71
CA GLU A 579 -36.86 -2.05 31.93
C GLU A 579 -35.72 -1.03 31.85
N GLU A 580 -34.98 -0.84 32.94
CA GLU A 580 -33.84 0.08 32.97
C GLU A 580 -32.68 -0.48 32.13
N ALA A 581 -32.46 -1.79 32.18
CA ALA A 581 -31.48 -2.47 31.33
C ALA A 581 -31.84 -2.35 29.84
N HIS A 582 -33.11 -2.56 29.48
CA HIS A 582 -33.60 -2.40 28.11
C HIS A 582 -33.43 -0.95 27.62
N SER A 583 -33.66 0.05 28.47
CA SER A 583 -33.41 1.46 28.13
C SER A 583 -31.93 1.71 27.79
N TRP A 584 -30.99 1.17 28.57
CA TRP A 584 -29.56 1.25 28.28
C TRP A 584 -29.17 0.49 27.01
N PHE A 585 -29.78 -0.67 26.76
CA PHE A 585 -29.56 -1.45 25.55
C PHE A 585 -30.02 -0.70 24.28
N ARG A 586 -31.21 -0.08 24.31
CA ARG A 586 -31.66 0.78 23.20
C ARG A 586 -30.73 1.96 22.94
N LYS A 587 -30.17 2.57 24.00
CA LYS A 587 -29.17 3.65 23.85
C LYS A 587 -27.93 3.14 23.13
N LEU A 588 -27.43 1.94 23.46
CA LEU A 588 -26.30 1.31 22.79
C LEU A 588 -26.54 1.17 21.28
N ILE A 589 -27.70 0.62 20.90
CA ILE A 589 -28.08 0.45 19.48
C ILE A 589 -28.20 1.80 18.78
N SER A 590 -28.90 2.76 19.39
CA SER A 590 -29.12 4.10 18.80
C SER A 590 -27.83 4.89 18.59
N ALA A 591 -26.80 4.62 19.41
CA ALA A 591 -25.48 5.23 19.29
C ALA A 591 -24.64 4.61 18.15
N GLY A 592 -25.10 3.52 17.53
CA GLY A 592 -24.41 2.88 16.40
C GLY A 592 -23.16 2.09 16.80
N PHE A 593 -23.04 1.69 18.07
CA PHE A 593 -21.93 0.82 18.48
C PHE A 593 -22.12 -0.58 17.87
N PRO A 594 -21.08 -1.19 17.28
CA PRO A 594 -21.17 -2.54 16.75
C PRO A 594 -21.42 -3.54 17.88
N LEU A 595 -22.51 -4.31 17.78
CA LEU A 595 -22.88 -5.30 18.79
C LEU A 595 -22.14 -6.63 18.53
N THR A 596 -20.89 -6.70 19.01
CA THR A 596 -20.05 -7.91 18.89
C THR A 596 -19.99 -8.73 20.19
N HIS A 597 -20.55 -8.21 21.29
CA HIS A 597 -20.44 -8.82 22.61
C HIS A 597 -21.45 -9.96 22.81
N LYS A 598 -20.98 -11.21 22.78
CA LYS A 598 -21.80 -12.43 22.90
C LYS A 598 -22.74 -12.42 24.11
N SER A 599 -22.29 -11.98 25.29
CA SER A 599 -23.15 -11.98 26.49
C SER A 599 -24.28 -10.93 26.43
N LEU A 600 -24.07 -9.79 25.75
CA LEU A 600 -25.12 -8.79 25.57
C LEU A 600 -26.17 -9.29 24.59
N ILE A 601 -25.73 -9.95 23.50
CA ILE A 601 -26.62 -10.59 22.53
C ILE A 601 -27.43 -11.69 23.21
N LYS A 602 -26.79 -12.55 24.01
CA LYS A 602 -27.47 -13.59 24.79
C LYS A 602 -28.53 -13.01 25.72
N CYS A 603 -28.20 -11.97 26.50
CA CYS A 603 -29.17 -11.31 27.38
C CYS A 603 -30.32 -10.67 26.60
N ALA A 604 -30.07 -10.08 25.43
CA ALA A 604 -31.11 -9.51 24.58
C ALA A 604 -32.08 -10.59 24.06
N VAL A 605 -31.56 -11.75 23.63
CA VAL A 605 -32.37 -12.88 23.19
C VAL A 605 -33.19 -13.46 24.35
N GLU A 606 -32.56 -13.69 25.51
CA GLU A 606 -33.23 -14.22 26.71
C GLU A 606 -34.37 -13.31 27.21
N ASN A 607 -34.24 -11.99 27.02
CA ASN A 607 -35.25 -11.01 27.41
C ASN A 607 -36.16 -10.57 26.25
N SER A 608 -36.10 -11.24 25.09
CA SER A 608 -36.90 -10.94 23.89
C SER A 608 -36.77 -9.47 23.40
N TRP A 609 -35.57 -8.90 23.46
CA TRP A 609 -35.26 -7.57 22.93
C TRP A 609 -34.90 -7.63 21.44
N GLU A 610 -35.23 -6.57 20.69
CA GLU A 610 -34.96 -6.48 19.25
C GLU A 610 -33.46 -6.32 18.97
N LEU A 611 -32.92 -7.14 18.06
CA LEU A 611 -31.54 -7.09 17.59
C LEU A 611 -31.45 -6.41 16.21
N PRO A 612 -30.42 -5.59 15.95
CA PRO A 612 -30.13 -5.07 14.60
C PRO A 612 -29.97 -6.17 13.53
N GLU A 613 -30.35 -5.85 12.30
CA GLU A 613 -30.23 -6.76 11.14
C GLU A 613 -28.75 -7.15 10.88
N GLY A 614 -28.49 -8.45 10.70
CA GLY A 614 -27.16 -8.97 10.36
C GLY A 614 -26.25 -9.36 11.53
N ILE A 615 -26.76 -9.35 12.78
CA ILE A 615 -26.04 -9.89 13.93
C ILE A 615 -26.09 -11.43 13.90
N ASP A 616 -24.91 -12.03 13.97
CA ASP A 616 -24.76 -13.48 14.02
C ASP A 616 -25.16 -14.01 15.40
N THR A 617 -26.16 -14.88 15.44
CA THR A 617 -26.65 -15.57 16.65
C THR A 617 -26.27 -17.05 16.68
N SER A 618 -25.50 -17.53 15.70
CA SER A 618 -25.11 -18.94 15.58
C SER A 618 -24.34 -19.49 16.77
N PHE A 619 -23.63 -18.62 17.51
CA PHE A 619 -22.92 -18.99 18.74
C PHE A 619 -23.85 -19.43 19.90
N MET A 620 -25.17 -19.18 19.80
CA MET A 620 -26.13 -19.62 20.81
C MET A 620 -26.52 -21.10 20.67
N ASP A 621 -26.27 -21.71 19.50
CA ASP A 621 -26.58 -23.12 19.21
C ASP A 621 -25.42 -24.07 19.58
N GLU A 622 -24.26 -23.53 19.98
CA GLU A 622 -23.12 -24.30 20.48
C GLU A 622 -23.42 -24.80 21.90
N ALA A 623 -23.45 -26.11 22.11
CA ALA A 623 -23.72 -26.71 23.42
C ALA A 623 -22.71 -26.18 24.48
N PRO A 624 -23.15 -25.86 25.70
CA PRO A 624 -22.25 -25.41 26.75
C PRO A 624 -21.22 -26.52 27.00
N ALA A 625 -19.95 -26.23 26.72
CA ALA A 625 -18.86 -27.12 27.08
C ALA A 625 -18.92 -27.34 28.60
N CYS A 626 -19.10 -28.60 29.01
CA CYS A 626 -19.08 -29.00 30.41
C CYS A 626 -17.69 -28.80 31.00
N ASP A 627 -17.38 -27.60 31.50
CA ASP A 627 -16.29 -27.35 32.44
C ASP A 627 -16.76 -26.37 33.51
N TYR A 628 -17.31 -26.93 34.58
CA TYR A 628 -17.50 -26.23 35.86
C TYR A 628 -16.12 -26.02 36.51
N ASP A 629 -15.35 -25.02 36.06
CA ASP A 629 -14.52 -24.10 36.90
C ASP A 629 -13.64 -23.13 36.07
N SER A 630 -13.65 -23.18 34.73
CA SER A 630 -12.72 -22.41 33.87
C SER A 630 -13.38 -21.34 32.98
N GLY A 631 -14.71 -21.19 33.02
CA GLY A 631 -15.47 -20.27 32.16
C GLY A 631 -15.20 -18.77 32.34
N PHE A 632 -14.40 -18.37 33.34
CA PHE A 632 -14.10 -16.97 33.64
C PHE A 632 -12.85 -16.42 32.92
N GLU A 633 -11.92 -17.27 32.47
CA GLU A 633 -10.68 -16.83 31.84
C GLU A 633 -10.83 -16.61 30.33
N TYR A 634 -11.62 -17.43 29.63
CA TYR A 634 -11.76 -17.35 28.17
C TYR A 634 -12.64 -16.17 27.69
N GLU A 635 -13.66 -15.73 28.45
CA GLU A 635 -14.48 -14.57 28.06
C GLU A 635 -13.78 -13.22 28.29
N ILE A 636 -12.86 -13.16 29.26
CA ILE A 636 -12.00 -11.99 29.47
C ILE A 636 -10.92 -11.97 28.38
N ASP A 637 -10.33 -13.10 27.99
CA ASP A 637 -9.29 -13.14 26.95
C ASP A 637 -9.82 -12.72 25.55
N ASP A 638 -11.04 -13.12 25.16
CA ASP A 638 -11.59 -12.78 23.84
C ASP A 638 -11.96 -11.29 23.72
N ALA A 639 -12.30 -10.62 24.84
CA ALA A 639 -12.64 -9.20 24.88
C ALA A 639 -11.50 -8.30 25.39
N VAL A 640 -10.47 -8.82 26.06
CA VAL A 640 -9.40 -8.05 26.72
C VAL A 640 -7.99 -8.41 26.22
N SER A 641 -7.76 -9.63 25.73
CA SER A 641 -6.44 -10.07 25.25
C SER A 641 -6.33 -10.01 23.72
N GLY A 642 -7.42 -10.30 23.00
CA GLY A 642 -7.43 -10.27 21.52
C GLY A 642 -7.67 -8.92 20.86
N GLY A 643 -8.17 -7.91 21.60
CA GLY A 643 -8.62 -6.64 21.00
C GLY A 643 -8.16 -5.36 21.72
N ILE A 644 -8.12 -5.33 23.06
CA ILE A 644 -7.94 -4.06 23.79
C ILE A 644 -6.52 -3.49 23.66
N MET A 645 -5.48 -4.30 23.56
CA MET A 645 -4.12 -3.79 23.46
C MET A 645 -3.67 -3.54 22.01
N GLU A 646 -4.10 -4.37 21.07
CA GLU A 646 -3.73 -4.25 19.65
C GLU A 646 -4.64 -3.29 18.87
N GLU A 647 -5.96 -3.24 19.17
CA GLU A 647 -6.86 -2.23 18.57
C GLU A 647 -6.63 -0.83 19.17
N GLU A 648 -6.31 -0.71 20.45
CA GLU A 648 -5.90 0.58 21.04
C GLU A 648 -4.56 1.06 20.47
N GLU A 649 -3.61 0.14 20.17
CA GLU A 649 -2.37 0.49 19.46
C GLU A 649 -2.66 0.96 18.02
N HIS A 650 -3.53 0.27 17.28
CA HIS A 650 -3.88 0.62 15.90
C HIS A 650 -4.71 1.91 15.82
N GLU A 651 -5.76 2.09 16.63
CA GLU A 651 -6.56 3.32 16.61
C GLU A 651 -5.81 4.54 17.18
N ALA A 652 -4.99 4.38 18.22
CA ALA A 652 -4.23 5.51 18.78
C ALA A 652 -3.09 5.93 17.83
N THR A 653 -2.42 5.00 17.16
CA THR A 653 -1.41 5.35 16.14
C THR A 653 -2.02 5.84 14.82
N ASP A 654 -3.20 5.34 14.41
CA ASP A 654 -3.91 5.83 13.21
C ASP A 654 -4.56 7.20 13.45
N LYS A 655 -5.15 7.46 14.62
CA LYS A 655 -5.64 8.81 15.00
C LYS A 655 -4.48 9.77 15.22
N PHE A 656 -3.34 9.32 15.75
CA PHE A 656 -2.10 10.12 15.79
C PHE A 656 -1.63 10.45 14.37
N ALA A 657 -1.57 9.47 13.47
CA ALA A 657 -1.20 9.70 12.06
C ALA A 657 -2.18 10.67 11.36
N ASN A 658 -3.48 10.55 11.59
CA ASN A 658 -4.50 11.40 10.96
C ASN A 658 -4.59 12.80 11.58
N ALA A 659 -4.47 12.95 12.91
CA ALA A 659 -4.44 14.25 13.59
C ALA A 659 -3.16 15.05 13.25
N LEU A 660 -2.05 14.35 13.00
CA LEU A 660 -0.81 14.97 12.54
C LEU A 660 -0.89 15.47 11.08
N LEU A 661 -1.77 14.88 10.26
CA LEU A 661 -2.00 15.23 8.85
C LEU A 661 -3.06 16.34 8.67
N GLY A 662 -4.07 16.43 9.54
CA GLY A 662 -5.04 17.55 9.51
C GLY A 662 -4.39 18.93 9.77
N ILE A 663 -3.24 18.95 10.47
CA ILE A 663 -2.47 20.17 10.72
C ILE A 663 -1.63 20.59 9.49
N THR A 664 -1.32 19.66 8.57
CA THR A 664 -0.66 20.03 7.30
C THR A 664 -1.62 20.66 6.29
N GLU A 665 -2.92 20.38 6.36
CA GLU A 665 -3.92 21.04 5.51
C GLU A 665 -4.16 22.49 5.96
N THR A 666 -4.11 22.79 7.26
CA THR A 666 -4.23 24.16 7.78
C THR A 666 -2.97 25.01 7.61
N LEU A 667 -1.81 24.40 7.40
CA LEU A 667 -0.55 25.10 7.09
C LEU A 667 -0.27 25.22 5.57
N ALA A 668 -1.09 24.59 4.73
CA ALA A 668 -0.97 24.67 3.27
C ALA A 668 -1.70 25.87 2.64
N ASP A 669 -2.37 26.71 3.43
CA ASP A 669 -3.05 27.92 2.95
C ASP A 669 -2.43 29.21 3.55
N PRO A 670 -1.28 29.69 3.04
CA PRO A 670 -0.70 30.96 3.46
C PRO A 670 -1.35 32.18 2.78
N LYS A 671 -2.55 32.06 2.18
CA LYS A 671 -3.23 33.16 1.49
C LYS A 671 -4.73 33.23 1.77
N ARG A 672 -5.10 33.62 2.99
CA ARG A 672 -6.34 34.35 3.26
C ARG A 672 -6.27 35.00 4.64
N ASN A 673 -5.52 36.09 4.74
CA ASN A 673 -5.69 37.14 5.75
C ASN A 673 -4.86 38.37 5.38
N VAL A 674 -5.19 38.99 4.23
CA VAL A 674 -4.95 40.42 4.02
C VAL A 674 -6.13 40.94 3.21
N GLY A 675 -6.97 41.74 3.85
CA GLY A 675 -8.08 42.42 3.18
C GLY A 675 -9.22 42.72 4.13
N GLY A 676 -9.11 43.82 4.89
CA GLY A 676 -10.26 44.36 5.60
C GLY A 676 -9.95 45.31 6.75
N GLN A 677 -9.33 46.46 6.46
CA GLN A 677 -9.55 47.68 7.22
C GLN A 677 -9.13 48.89 6.37
N HIS A 678 -10.12 49.51 5.70
CA HIS A 678 -10.28 50.96 5.64
C HIS A 678 -11.63 51.31 4.99
N ARG A 679 -12.41 52.08 5.77
CA ARG A 679 -13.78 52.60 5.59
C ARG A 679 -14.92 51.65 5.92
#